data_AF-A0A930HKK3-F1
#
_entry.id   AF-A0A930HKK3-F1
#
_cell.length_a   1.000
_cell.length_b   1.000
_cell.length_c   1.000
_cell.angle_alpha   90.00
_cell.angle_beta   90.00
_cell.angle_gamma   90.00
#
_symmetry.space_group_name_H-M   'P 1'
#
loop_
_entity.id
_entity.type
_entity.pdbx_description
1 polymer ?
#
loop_
_entity_poly.entity_id
_entity_poly.type
_entity_poly.pdbx_seq_one_letter_code
_entity_poly.pdbx_strand_id
1 'polypeptide(L)'
;MKRIATYLLCGITLFAAVSCANDDEMVNENTEDNLVSMSFQTGDAPNYDNDTADSAKATGTRTALNPDKSSVTWNANDKISIGYQGAAGNVTQPFSTPTTGSNVKFWGQAAEKNTAYFMMYPYQTTTKIEYKNNNWANYTYVFPKTQTAIANTFDPNANLSVGVIPDRTKPFTAYNLGGLLRFSIEGAANVAQVKILARGQEPLAGDATSQIKFNNNGSISSAPIQFVPNKNTCVLTYAPASGTLAENTDYFVVLPAGKLASGLTLAFILEDGKAIQVKVSNAIEIKRAQTYSLGKLTLNAAKAKSEILRNKGLIEAYAEKVPGIELEADGTLDIYRGDNLEKILSYKGVLEVKDKDNLTSLNELQYYRNVSGIFLRGNKNLAGELNFSKYPQLTNMILLEGSPQVTKVDITGLDKLRAAYIINIKGFKTIATGNNKGLIELSIYGSDAIEEIDASNMPSLLNLNVYSNKALRTINITNSQKLKVINALYDSSLTNIISLEDKSELERFWAAYSKIESCDFTNMPKLQNINLASSEVKELKGLSAAGANLKNLQLSNTKLTSLDVSNNTGLTEIDVYGVKGLTTLDVTNCVELIKLRTSLASNLRELKLGNHTKLTELKVAHCKLTELDIRKFQNLNILYAGSQQPNGFLANIVVKMTAAQKTRLEAVKPFVESGNDPHATSEDTNSWVKVVVE
;
A
#
# COMPACT_ATOMS: atom_id res chain seq x y z
N MET A 1 82.32 18.35 12.31
CA MET A 1 82.11 17.74 10.99
C MET A 1 80.58 17.71 10.77
N LYS A 2 79.96 18.71 10.12
CA LYS A 2 79.66 18.81 8.66
C LYS A 2 79.17 17.45 8.10
N ARG A 3 78.01 17.27 7.46
CA ARG A 3 77.13 18.18 6.70
C ARG A 3 75.80 17.48 6.34
N ILE A 4 74.78 18.30 6.11
CA ILE A 4 73.55 18.09 5.34
C ILE A 4 73.87 17.81 3.85
N ALA A 5 73.05 17.01 3.15
CA ALA A 5 72.67 17.13 1.72
C ALA A 5 71.53 16.12 1.43
N THR A 6 70.33 16.42 0.93
CA THR A 6 69.84 17.30 -0.15
C THR A 6 70.04 16.71 -1.56
N TYR A 7 68.92 16.20 -2.11
CA TYR A 7 68.40 16.22 -3.50
C TYR A 7 69.23 15.72 -4.70
N LEU A 8 68.51 15.01 -5.61
CA LEU A 8 68.30 15.20 -7.08
C LEU A 8 68.15 13.80 -7.71
N LEU A 9 67.02 13.46 -8.37
CA LEU A 9 66.58 13.82 -9.73
C LEU A 9 67.40 13.15 -10.85
N CYS A 10 66.69 12.86 -11.95
CA CYS A 10 67.07 12.14 -13.20
C CYS A 10 66.86 10.62 -13.11
N GLY A 11 66.16 9.97 -14.03
CA GLY A 11 65.67 10.40 -15.34
C GLY A 11 65.64 9.17 -16.24
N ILE A 12 64.45 8.87 -16.79
CA ILE A 12 64.16 8.29 -18.10
C ILE A 12 65.11 7.18 -18.60
N THR A 13 64.58 5.98 -18.87
CA THR A 13 64.57 5.42 -20.23
C THR A 13 63.70 4.16 -20.35
N LEU A 14 63.01 4.11 -21.50
CA LEU A 14 62.08 3.09 -21.97
C LEU A 14 62.73 1.71 -22.14
N PHE A 15 61.91 0.66 -22.00
CA PHE A 15 61.99 -0.50 -22.89
C PHE A 15 60.60 -0.84 -23.44
N ALA A 16 60.51 -0.83 -24.77
CA ALA A 16 59.38 -1.29 -25.55
C ALA A 16 59.29 -2.82 -25.52
N ALA A 17 58.08 -3.35 -25.44
CA ALA A 17 57.78 -4.71 -25.85
C ALA A 17 56.71 -4.65 -26.94
N VAL A 18 57.11 -5.02 -28.15
CA VAL A 18 56.26 -5.24 -29.32
C VAL A 18 55.54 -6.58 -29.13
N SER A 19 54.22 -6.57 -29.30
CA SER A 19 53.42 -7.78 -29.50
C SER A 19 52.34 -7.45 -30.52
N CYS A 20 52.58 -7.83 -31.77
CA CYS A 20 51.58 -7.81 -32.83
C CYS A 20 50.70 -9.06 -32.72
N ALA A 21 49.38 -8.88 -32.61
CA ALA A 21 48.39 -9.82 -33.10
C ALA A 21 47.15 -9.02 -33.53
N ASN A 22 46.69 -9.31 -34.74
CA ASN A 22 45.86 -8.47 -35.61
C ASN A 22 44.42 -8.22 -35.14
N ASP A 23 43.98 -6.98 -35.34
CA ASP A 23 42.75 -6.51 -35.99
C ASP A 23 41.43 -7.26 -35.70
N ASP A 24 40.64 -6.64 -34.81
CA ASP A 24 39.32 -6.13 -35.20
C ASP A 24 39.14 -4.79 -34.47
N GLU A 25 39.20 -3.70 -35.24
CA GLU A 25 39.06 -2.33 -34.77
C GLU A 25 37.66 -2.09 -34.19
N MET A 26 37.55 -2.18 -32.87
CA MET A 26 36.62 -1.33 -32.12
C MET A 26 37.44 -0.15 -31.61
N VAL A 27 37.36 0.95 -32.35
CA VAL A 27 37.89 2.27 -31.97
C VAL A 27 37.35 2.63 -30.59
N ASN A 28 38.13 2.39 -29.56
CA ASN A 28 37.92 2.97 -28.25
C ASN A 28 38.58 4.35 -28.26
N GLU A 29 37.87 5.33 -28.79
CA GLU A 29 38.21 6.75 -28.67
C GLU A 29 38.12 7.14 -27.18
N ASN A 30 39.16 6.81 -26.42
CA ASN A 30 39.50 7.57 -25.22
C ASN A 30 40.08 8.92 -25.68
N THR A 31 39.20 9.82 -26.11
CA THR A 31 39.56 11.23 -26.26
C THR A 31 39.75 11.81 -24.86
N GLU A 32 40.98 11.83 -24.35
CA GLU A 32 41.33 12.77 -23.30
C GLU A 32 41.01 14.18 -23.84
N ASP A 33 40.04 14.86 -23.22
CA ASP A 33 39.70 16.23 -23.58
C ASP A 33 40.97 17.08 -23.43
N ASN A 34 41.47 17.69 -24.52
CA ASN A 34 42.58 18.63 -24.47
C ASN A 34 42.12 19.91 -23.73
N LEU A 35 42.28 19.93 -22.41
CA LEU A 35 41.88 21.03 -21.55
C LEU A 35 42.86 22.21 -21.64
N VAL A 36 42.34 23.43 -21.74
CA VAL A 36 43.14 24.66 -21.73
C VAL A 36 42.71 25.58 -20.58
N SER A 37 43.66 26.35 -20.06
CA SER A 37 43.38 27.37 -19.04
C SER A 37 42.51 28.48 -19.61
N MET A 38 41.39 28.79 -18.96
CA MET A 38 40.49 29.86 -19.38
C MET A 38 39.81 30.54 -18.18
N SER A 39 39.04 31.59 -18.49
CA SER A 39 38.36 32.37 -17.47
C SER A 39 37.02 32.89 -17.95
N PHE A 40 36.04 32.93 -17.05
CA PHE A 40 34.71 33.47 -17.32
C PHE A 40 34.40 34.62 -16.37
N GLN A 41 33.97 35.76 -16.93
CA GLN A 41 33.56 36.92 -16.16
C GLN A 41 32.09 36.79 -15.77
N THR A 42 31.72 37.12 -14.55
CA THR A 42 30.30 37.25 -14.17
C THR A 42 29.71 38.55 -14.70
N GLY A 43 28.44 38.57 -15.01
CA GLY A 43 27.69 39.78 -15.36
C GLY A 43 26.99 40.37 -14.15
N ASP A 44 26.16 41.38 -14.42
CA ASP A 44 25.26 41.93 -13.41
C ASP A 44 24.26 40.89 -12.92
N ALA A 45 23.75 41.12 -11.71
CA ALA A 45 22.72 40.31 -11.12
C ALA A 45 21.48 40.29 -12.05
N PRO A 46 20.83 39.14 -12.24
CA PRO A 46 19.67 39.07 -13.13
C PRO A 46 18.54 39.96 -12.65
N ASN A 47 17.87 40.60 -13.61
CA ASN A 47 16.58 41.21 -13.39
C ASN A 47 15.50 40.13 -13.52
N TYR A 48 14.82 39.82 -12.41
CA TYR A 48 13.68 38.90 -12.38
C TYR A 48 12.38 39.66 -12.70
N ASP A 49 12.32 40.34 -13.84
CA ASP A 49 11.11 41.04 -14.30
C ASP A 49 10.11 40.02 -14.86
N ASN A 50 9.12 39.60 -14.04
CA ASN A 50 7.86 39.05 -14.53
C ASN A 50 6.72 38.89 -13.49
N ASP A 51 6.61 39.73 -12.46
CA ASP A 51 5.37 39.77 -11.67
C ASP A 51 5.15 41.16 -11.05
N THR A 52 4.16 41.88 -11.57
CA THR A 52 3.72 43.20 -11.10
C THR A 52 2.97 43.06 -9.78
N ALA A 53 3.69 42.99 -8.66
CA ALA A 53 3.17 43.39 -7.35
C ALA A 53 4.34 43.64 -6.39
N ASP A 54 4.46 44.90 -6.00
CA ASP A 54 5.37 45.50 -5.02
C ASP A 54 6.86 45.61 -5.40
N SER A 55 7.24 46.84 -5.69
CA SER A 55 8.58 47.28 -6.05
C SER A 55 9.54 47.23 -4.86
N ALA A 56 10.10 46.05 -4.58
CA ALA A 56 11.43 45.91 -4.02
C ALA A 56 12.34 45.41 -5.15
N LYS A 57 13.33 46.21 -5.56
CA LYS A 57 14.29 45.87 -6.63
C LYS A 57 14.78 44.42 -6.47
N ALA A 58 14.31 43.52 -7.32
CA ALA A 58 14.74 42.12 -7.32
C ALA A 58 16.22 42.07 -7.73
N THR A 59 17.09 42.03 -6.74
CA THR A 59 18.54 41.90 -6.94
C THR A 59 18.86 40.42 -7.04
N GLY A 60 19.25 40.00 -8.24
CA GLY A 60 19.53 38.61 -8.55
C GLY A 60 20.83 38.04 -7.96
N THR A 61 21.14 36.79 -8.33
CA THR A 61 21.78 35.77 -7.48
C THR A 61 23.29 35.87 -7.32
N ARG A 62 23.77 35.57 -6.11
CA ARG A 62 25.18 35.34 -5.73
C ARG A 62 25.21 34.46 -4.45
N THR A 63 26.33 34.40 -3.73
CA THR A 63 26.63 33.32 -2.76
C THR A 63 26.39 33.68 -1.30
N ALA A 64 26.27 34.96 -0.95
CA ALA A 64 25.86 35.40 0.40
C ALA A 64 24.98 36.67 0.31
N LEU A 65 24.07 36.88 1.28
CA LEU A 65 23.31 38.12 1.44
C LEU A 65 24.17 39.23 2.07
N ASN A 66 24.04 40.44 1.55
CA ASN A 66 24.63 41.64 2.12
C ASN A 66 23.77 42.18 3.28
N PRO A 67 24.26 43.18 4.06
CA PRO A 67 23.53 43.74 5.19
C PRO A 67 22.15 44.32 4.86
N ASP A 68 21.90 44.70 3.60
CA ASP A 68 20.59 45.16 3.11
C ASP A 68 19.56 44.03 2.93
N LYS A 69 19.95 42.77 3.18
CA LYS A 69 19.13 41.55 3.11
C LYS A 69 18.43 41.35 1.77
N SER A 70 18.90 42.02 0.73
CA SER A 70 18.30 41.99 -0.61
C SER A 70 19.35 41.78 -1.68
N SER A 71 20.50 42.46 -1.60
CA SER A 71 21.61 42.22 -2.50
C SER A 71 22.47 41.07 -2.00
N VAL A 72 23.07 40.34 -2.93
CA VAL A 72 23.95 39.20 -2.66
C VAL A 72 25.38 39.52 -3.14
N THR A 73 26.45 38.79 -2.79
CA THR A 73 27.87 38.93 -3.29
C THR A 73 28.52 37.57 -3.65
N TRP A 74 29.48 37.54 -4.59
CA TRP A 74 30.39 36.40 -4.76
C TRP A 74 31.52 36.52 -3.74
N ASN A 75 31.99 35.40 -3.20
CA ASN A 75 33.08 35.32 -2.23
C ASN A 75 34.34 34.72 -2.85
N ALA A 76 35.50 35.13 -2.34
CA ALA A 76 36.76 34.47 -2.65
C ALA A 76 36.66 32.97 -2.34
N ASN A 77 37.18 32.16 -3.27
CA ASN A 77 37.15 30.69 -3.32
C ASN A 77 35.82 30.05 -3.69
N ASP A 78 34.77 30.82 -4.05
CA ASP A 78 33.58 30.25 -4.67
C ASP A 78 33.99 29.44 -5.90
N LYS A 79 33.30 28.31 -6.11
CA LYS A 79 33.55 27.39 -7.23
C LYS A 79 32.28 27.15 -8.02
N ILE A 80 32.42 27.11 -9.35
CA ILE A 80 31.35 26.76 -10.29
C ILE A 80 31.73 25.53 -11.11
N SER A 81 30.72 24.76 -11.49
CA SER A 81 30.79 23.66 -12.45
C SER A 81 30.65 24.23 -13.85
N ILE A 82 31.55 23.89 -14.78
CA ILE A 82 31.44 24.25 -16.20
C ILE A 82 31.25 22.98 -17.04
N GLY A 83 30.18 22.96 -17.83
CA GLY A 83 29.89 21.94 -18.84
C GLY A 83 29.93 22.50 -20.27
N TYR A 84 30.28 21.67 -21.23
CA TYR A 84 30.46 22.04 -22.64
C TYR A 84 30.20 20.85 -23.57
N GLN A 85 30.09 21.13 -24.87
CA GLN A 85 29.86 20.09 -25.88
C GLN A 85 31.02 19.10 -25.96
N GLY A 86 30.70 17.80 -25.85
CA GLY A 86 31.65 16.70 -25.99
C GLY A 86 32.39 16.32 -24.71
N ALA A 87 32.08 16.94 -23.56
CA ALA A 87 32.68 16.55 -22.29
C ALA A 87 32.40 15.08 -21.96
N ALA A 88 33.46 14.29 -21.73
CA ALA A 88 33.34 12.86 -21.45
C ALA A 88 32.39 12.59 -20.27
N GLY A 89 31.36 11.76 -20.49
CA GLY A 89 30.37 11.40 -19.47
C GLY A 89 29.56 12.56 -18.90
N ASN A 90 29.56 13.73 -19.57
CA ASN A 90 28.95 14.99 -19.13
C ASN A 90 29.53 15.54 -17.81
N VAL A 91 30.76 15.13 -17.46
CA VAL A 91 31.44 15.57 -16.24
C VAL A 91 31.80 17.06 -16.37
N THR A 92 31.58 17.80 -15.29
CA THR A 92 31.85 19.24 -15.26
C THR A 92 33.25 19.56 -14.74
N GLN A 93 33.82 20.65 -15.23
CA GLN A 93 35.12 21.15 -14.81
C GLN A 93 34.98 22.24 -13.73
N PRO A 94 35.79 22.23 -12.67
CA PRO A 94 35.74 23.23 -11.61
C PRO A 94 36.42 24.53 -12.03
N PHE A 95 35.76 25.65 -11.78
CA PHE A 95 36.33 26.99 -11.91
C PHE A 95 36.18 27.74 -10.60
N SER A 96 37.21 28.45 -10.15
CA SER A 96 37.23 29.16 -8.86
C SER A 96 37.51 30.65 -9.03
N THR A 97 36.99 31.49 -8.14
CA THR A 97 37.31 32.93 -8.12
C THR A 97 38.19 33.29 -6.92
N PRO A 98 39.27 34.08 -7.07
CA PRO A 98 40.11 34.50 -5.95
C PRO A 98 39.60 35.78 -5.26
N THR A 99 38.56 36.41 -5.79
CA THR A 99 38.10 37.75 -5.38
C THR A 99 36.65 37.72 -4.89
N THR A 100 36.35 38.53 -3.88
CA THR A 100 34.97 38.83 -3.46
C THR A 100 34.44 40.04 -4.24
N GLY A 101 33.19 40.00 -4.68
CA GLY A 101 32.58 41.14 -5.36
C GLY A 101 31.26 40.86 -6.07
N SER A 102 30.70 41.90 -6.66
CA SER A 102 29.53 41.80 -7.54
C SER A 102 29.86 41.23 -8.90
N ASN A 103 31.06 41.54 -9.38
CA ASN A 103 31.55 41.19 -10.69
C ASN A 103 32.97 40.61 -10.52
N VAL A 104 33.07 39.28 -10.63
CA VAL A 104 34.31 38.53 -10.39
C VAL A 104 34.65 37.67 -11.61
N LYS A 105 35.90 37.21 -11.65
CA LYS A 105 36.37 36.28 -12.69
C LYS A 105 36.59 34.90 -12.10
N PHE A 106 36.08 33.89 -12.77
CA PHE A 106 36.27 32.48 -12.45
C PHE A 106 37.34 31.89 -13.35
N TRP A 107 38.32 31.20 -12.78
CA TRP A 107 39.47 30.61 -13.46
C TRP A 107 39.47 29.09 -13.32
N GLY A 108 39.82 28.39 -14.39
CA GLY A 108 39.82 26.92 -14.44
C GLY A 108 40.28 26.41 -15.79
N GLN A 109 40.03 25.13 -16.06
CA GLN A 109 40.38 24.48 -17.31
C GLN A 109 39.15 23.85 -17.97
N ALA A 110 39.01 23.99 -19.28
CA ALA A 110 37.99 23.31 -20.08
C ALA A 110 38.49 23.13 -21.52
N ALA A 111 37.86 22.24 -22.30
CA ALA A 111 38.17 22.15 -23.73
C ALA A 111 37.73 23.43 -24.46
N GLU A 112 38.54 23.90 -25.41
CA GLU A 112 38.18 25.06 -26.22
C GLU A 112 37.10 24.69 -27.25
N LYS A 113 35.94 25.37 -27.16
CA LYS A 113 34.77 25.16 -28.01
C LYS A 113 34.23 26.48 -28.57
N ASN A 114 33.67 26.41 -29.78
CA ASN A 114 32.92 27.50 -30.44
C ASN A 114 31.42 27.50 -30.07
N THR A 115 31.01 26.59 -29.19
CA THR A 115 29.65 26.50 -28.64
C THR A 115 29.57 27.15 -27.26
N ALA A 116 28.36 27.34 -26.75
CA ALA A 116 28.15 27.84 -25.40
C ALA A 116 28.70 26.88 -24.33
N TYR A 117 29.11 27.46 -23.20
CA TYR A 117 29.37 26.76 -21.95
C TYR A 117 28.20 26.97 -21.01
N PHE A 118 27.98 26.03 -20.12
CA PHE A 118 26.92 26.06 -19.13
C PHE A 118 27.53 25.97 -17.74
N MET A 119 26.98 26.74 -16.80
CA MET A 119 27.51 26.79 -15.44
C MET A 119 26.48 26.34 -14.41
N MET A 120 26.98 25.76 -13.33
CA MET A 120 26.22 25.53 -12.10
C MET A 120 27.03 25.91 -10.88
N TYR A 121 26.45 26.70 -9.98
CA TYR A 121 26.99 27.05 -8.67
C TYR A 121 26.15 26.38 -7.56
N PRO A 122 26.76 25.97 -6.43
CA PRO A 122 28.19 25.75 -6.25
C PRO A 122 28.67 24.54 -7.06
N TYR A 123 29.99 24.40 -7.18
CA TYR A 123 30.61 23.20 -7.75
C TYR A 123 30.29 21.97 -6.90
N GLN A 124 29.78 20.91 -7.53
CA GLN A 124 29.64 19.59 -6.92
C GLN A 124 30.35 18.59 -7.83
N THR A 125 31.13 17.67 -7.25
CA THR A 125 31.83 16.63 -8.01
C THR A 125 30.87 15.68 -8.74
N THR A 126 29.63 15.57 -8.26
CA THR A 126 28.56 14.78 -8.86
C THR A 126 27.77 15.53 -9.92
N THR A 127 27.96 16.85 -10.07
CA THR A 127 27.23 17.64 -11.07
C THR A 127 27.60 17.20 -12.47
N LYS A 128 26.58 16.88 -13.26
CA LYS A 128 26.71 16.63 -14.70
C LYS A 128 25.89 17.64 -15.47
N ILE A 129 26.47 18.13 -16.57
CA ILE A 129 25.81 19.04 -17.49
C ILE A 129 25.92 18.45 -18.89
N GLU A 130 24.81 17.90 -19.37
CA GLU A 130 24.70 17.37 -20.72
C GLU A 130 24.32 18.51 -21.66
N TYR A 131 25.31 18.96 -22.44
CA TYR A 131 25.10 19.93 -23.50
C TYR A 131 24.13 19.40 -24.55
N LYS A 132 23.19 20.22 -25.00
CA LYS A 132 22.26 19.87 -26.08
C LYS A 132 22.37 20.84 -27.25
N ASN A 133 22.27 22.13 -26.98
CA ASN A 133 22.65 23.18 -27.93
C ASN A 133 23.05 24.46 -27.18
N ASN A 134 23.34 25.54 -27.90
CA ASN A 134 23.81 26.80 -27.31
C ASN A 134 22.84 27.47 -26.33
N ASN A 135 21.58 27.04 -26.28
CA ASN A 135 20.53 27.65 -25.48
C ASN A 135 19.97 26.73 -24.39
N TRP A 136 20.31 25.45 -24.35
CA TRP A 136 19.85 24.56 -23.29
C TRP A 136 20.77 23.36 -23.03
N ALA A 137 20.70 22.87 -21.80
CA ALA A 137 21.39 21.69 -21.32
C ALA A 137 20.55 20.95 -20.27
N ASN A 138 20.81 19.66 -20.08
CA ASN A 138 20.25 18.89 -18.97
C ASN A 138 21.26 18.85 -17.82
N TYR A 139 20.79 19.16 -16.63
CA TYR A 139 21.59 19.20 -15.41
C TYR A 139 21.21 18.02 -14.53
N THR A 140 22.20 17.36 -13.94
CA THR A 140 22.04 16.41 -12.84
C THR A 140 22.86 16.92 -11.67
N TYR A 141 22.26 17.03 -10.49
CA TYR A 141 22.87 17.65 -9.31
C TYR A 141 22.18 17.17 -8.04
N VAL A 142 22.72 17.54 -6.88
CA VAL A 142 22.12 17.25 -5.58
C VAL A 142 21.67 18.54 -4.92
N PHE A 143 20.38 18.63 -4.60
CA PHE A 143 19.86 19.67 -3.73
C PHE A 143 20.15 19.26 -2.27
N PRO A 144 20.92 20.03 -1.49
CA PRO A 144 21.45 19.53 -0.23
C PRO A 144 20.35 19.37 0.83
N LYS A 145 20.35 18.20 1.47
CA LYS A 145 19.44 17.87 2.59
C LYS A 145 19.83 18.52 3.92
N THR A 146 21.06 19.02 4.01
CA THR A 146 21.59 19.71 5.19
C THR A 146 22.08 21.08 4.77
N GLN A 147 21.75 22.09 5.55
CA GLN A 147 22.15 23.48 5.33
C GLN A 147 22.66 24.09 6.64
N THR A 148 23.70 24.88 6.53
CA THR A 148 24.30 25.60 7.65
C THR A 148 23.47 26.85 7.98
N ALA A 149 23.06 26.99 9.22
CA ALA A 149 22.40 28.19 9.71
C ALA A 149 23.42 29.30 9.94
N ILE A 150 23.36 30.35 9.13
CA ILE A 150 24.26 31.50 9.20
C ILE A 150 23.43 32.74 9.51
N ALA A 151 23.80 33.49 10.55
CA ALA A 151 23.08 34.69 10.94
C ALA A 151 23.00 35.70 9.78
N ASN A 152 21.79 36.18 9.50
CA ASN A 152 21.46 37.17 8.48
C ASN A 152 21.73 36.76 7.02
N THR A 153 22.06 35.50 6.73
CA THR A 153 22.29 35.01 5.37
C THR A 153 21.88 33.54 5.22
N PHE A 154 22.04 32.97 4.02
CA PHE A 154 21.80 31.56 3.71
C PHE A 154 23.12 30.79 3.60
N ASP A 155 23.05 29.45 3.57
CA ASP A 155 24.21 28.60 3.28
C ASP A 155 24.64 28.74 1.81
N PRO A 156 25.85 29.26 1.50
CA PRO A 156 26.34 29.42 0.14
C PRO A 156 26.37 28.10 -0.65
N ASN A 157 26.52 26.95 0.03
CA ASN A 157 26.56 25.65 -0.62
C ASN A 157 25.16 25.11 -1.01
N ALA A 158 24.10 25.78 -0.57
CA ALA A 158 22.72 25.39 -0.82
C ALA A 158 22.01 26.21 -1.89
N ASN A 159 22.48 27.44 -2.14
CA ASN A 159 21.88 28.33 -3.13
C ASN A 159 22.29 27.95 -4.56
N LEU A 160 21.65 26.91 -5.11
CA LEU A 160 21.93 26.43 -6.44
C LEU A 160 21.59 27.48 -7.50
N SER A 161 22.56 27.81 -8.36
CA SER A 161 22.39 28.74 -9.47
C SER A 161 22.93 28.15 -10.78
N VAL A 162 22.37 28.59 -11.90
CA VAL A 162 22.72 28.10 -13.25
C VAL A 162 22.87 29.26 -14.22
N GLY A 163 23.62 29.06 -15.30
CA GLY A 163 23.86 30.10 -16.28
C GLY A 163 24.35 29.55 -17.61
N VAL A 164 24.30 30.40 -18.63
CA VAL A 164 24.88 30.12 -19.95
C VAL A 164 25.94 31.17 -20.25
N ILE A 165 27.05 30.73 -20.86
CA ILE A 165 28.14 31.55 -21.37
C ILE A 165 28.13 31.34 -22.90
N PRO A 166 27.39 32.19 -23.66
CA PRO A 166 27.27 32.00 -25.11
C PRO A 166 28.59 32.20 -25.86
N ASP A 167 29.46 33.03 -25.30
CA ASP A 167 30.78 33.40 -25.82
C ASP A 167 31.71 33.64 -24.63
N ARG A 168 32.92 33.05 -24.65
CA ARG A 168 33.92 33.16 -23.58
C ARG A 168 34.36 34.59 -23.26
N THR A 169 34.17 35.52 -24.20
CA THR A 169 34.51 36.95 -24.02
C THR A 169 33.40 37.73 -23.32
N LYS A 170 32.19 37.17 -23.26
CA LYS A 170 31.03 37.83 -22.68
C LYS A 170 30.82 37.41 -21.22
N PRO A 171 30.33 38.33 -20.38
CA PRO A 171 29.96 37.98 -19.02
C PRO A 171 28.73 37.06 -19.01
N PHE A 172 28.63 36.19 -17.99
CA PHE A 172 27.45 35.35 -17.78
C PHE A 172 26.66 35.76 -16.54
N THR A 173 25.36 35.51 -16.56
CA THR A 173 24.48 35.74 -15.41
C THR A 173 24.09 34.40 -14.78
N ALA A 174 24.22 34.31 -13.46
CA ALA A 174 23.75 33.16 -12.69
C ALA A 174 22.28 33.38 -12.27
N TYR A 175 21.47 32.32 -12.30
CA TYR A 175 20.04 32.31 -11.98
C TYR A 175 19.72 31.21 -10.97
N ASN A 176 18.97 31.52 -9.92
CA ASN A 176 18.72 30.60 -8.81
C ASN A 176 17.70 29.57 -9.24
N LEU A 177 17.89 28.33 -8.81
CA LEU A 177 16.90 27.28 -8.94
C LEU A 177 15.88 27.32 -7.78
N GLY A 178 16.29 27.85 -6.62
CA GLY A 178 15.47 27.96 -5.42
C GLY A 178 15.07 29.37 -5.02
N GLY A 179 14.29 29.46 -3.96
CA GLY A 179 13.97 30.69 -3.21
C GLY A 179 14.38 30.58 -1.76
N LEU A 180 14.24 31.67 -1.00
CA LEU A 180 14.61 31.72 0.42
C LEU A 180 13.37 31.67 1.30
N LEU A 181 13.38 30.81 2.31
CA LEU A 181 12.45 30.86 3.43
C LEU A 181 13.13 31.64 4.57
N ARG A 182 12.57 32.79 4.95
CA ARG A 182 13.09 33.64 6.02
C ARG A 182 12.29 33.47 7.30
N PHE A 183 12.98 33.34 8.43
CA PHE A 183 12.36 33.44 9.76
C PHE A 183 13.34 34.01 10.79
N SER A 184 12.82 34.51 11.91
CA SER A 184 13.58 34.75 13.14
C SER A 184 12.86 34.08 14.32
N ILE A 185 13.55 33.85 15.44
CA ILE A 185 12.97 33.20 16.61
C ILE A 185 13.10 34.07 17.87
N GLU A 186 12.20 33.86 18.83
CA GLU A 186 12.31 34.34 20.22
C GLU A 186 11.67 33.33 21.17
N GLY A 187 11.97 33.41 22.47
CA GLY A 187 11.40 32.56 23.52
C GLY A 187 12.06 31.19 23.67
N ALA A 188 13.16 30.94 22.96
CA ALA A 188 14.01 29.76 23.09
C ALA A 188 15.44 30.04 22.57
N ALA A 189 16.37 30.35 23.49
CA ALA A 189 17.75 30.71 23.16
C ALA A 189 18.69 29.52 22.87
N ASN A 190 18.23 28.29 23.11
CA ASN A 190 19.03 27.07 23.02
C ASN A 190 18.61 26.14 21.86
N VAL A 191 18.09 26.70 20.76
CA VAL A 191 17.75 25.90 19.56
C VAL A 191 19.04 25.46 18.88
N ALA A 192 19.36 24.18 18.94
CA ALA A 192 20.54 23.59 18.30
C ALA A 192 20.32 23.29 16.81
N GLN A 193 19.09 22.95 16.41
CA GLN A 193 18.78 22.55 15.04
C GLN A 193 17.32 22.82 14.70
N VAL A 194 17.02 22.96 13.41
CA VAL A 194 15.67 22.97 12.86
C VAL A 194 15.52 21.84 11.84
N LYS A 195 14.55 20.96 12.02
CA LYS A 195 14.09 20.02 10.98
C LYS A 195 12.89 20.63 10.27
N ILE A 196 12.99 20.83 8.96
CA ILE A 196 11.97 21.46 8.12
C ILE A 196 11.33 20.38 7.27
N LEU A 197 10.03 20.15 7.47
CA LEU A 197 9.27 19.10 6.80
C LEU A 197 8.19 19.71 5.90
N ALA A 198 8.15 19.31 4.63
CA ALA A 198 7.01 19.54 3.75
C ALA A 198 5.84 18.65 4.17
N ARG A 199 4.72 19.25 4.57
CA ARG A 199 3.57 18.50 5.13
C ARG A 199 2.87 17.65 4.08
N GLY A 200 2.92 18.05 2.80
CA GLY A 200 2.40 17.28 1.68
C GLY A 200 3.41 16.23 1.16
N GLN A 201 4.56 16.11 1.83
CA GLN A 201 5.69 15.28 1.43
C GLN A 201 6.25 15.64 0.04
N GLU A 202 6.07 16.89 -0.40
CA GLU A 202 6.79 17.43 -1.53
C GLU A 202 8.32 17.37 -1.27
N PRO A 203 9.15 16.97 -2.24
CA PRO A 203 10.58 16.90 -2.01
C PRO A 203 11.18 18.30 -1.77
N LEU A 204 12.03 18.39 -0.74
CA LEU A 204 12.81 19.59 -0.41
C LEU A 204 14.28 19.44 -0.79
N ALA A 205 14.79 18.20 -0.86
CA ALA A 205 16.19 17.91 -1.11
C ALA A 205 16.40 16.53 -1.76
N GLY A 206 17.61 16.30 -2.26
CA GLY A 206 18.06 15.04 -2.86
C GLY A 206 18.56 15.17 -4.29
N ASP A 207 18.75 14.03 -4.95
CA ASP A 207 19.17 13.98 -6.36
C ASP A 207 18.09 14.61 -7.23
N ALA A 208 18.49 15.49 -8.14
CA ALA A 208 17.58 16.21 -9.02
C ALA A 208 18.14 16.30 -10.44
N THR A 209 17.20 16.47 -11.37
CA THR A 209 17.49 16.78 -12.76
C THR A 209 16.70 18.01 -13.20
N SER A 210 17.28 18.78 -14.11
CA SER A 210 16.62 19.95 -14.70
C SER A 210 16.98 20.10 -16.16
N GLN A 211 15.98 20.23 -17.02
CA GLN A 211 16.16 20.74 -18.37
C GLN A 211 16.12 22.27 -18.32
N ILE A 212 17.28 22.91 -18.48
CA ILE A 212 17.38 24.36 -18.30
C ILE A 212 17.54 25.03 -19.65
N LYS A 213 16.66 25.99 -19.92
CA LYS A 213 16.59 26.73 -21.19
C LYS A 213 16.88 28.20 -20.96
N PHE A 214 17.61 28.78 -21.89
CA PHE A 214 18.01 30.18 -21.91
C PHE A 214 17.58 30.82 -23.24
N ASN A 215 17.14 32.07 -23.16
CA ASN A 215 16.89 32.91 -24.31
C ASN A 215 18.23 33.33 -24.95
N ASN A 216 18.19 33.85 -26.18
CA ASN A 216 19.38 34.29 -26.91
C ASN A 216 20.17 35.40 -26.21
N ASN A 217 19.52 36.17 -25.33
CA ASN A 217 20.15 37.20 -24.51
C ASN A 217 20.78 36.65 -23.21
N GLY A 218 20.81 35.32 -23.03
CA GLY A 218 21.35 34.66 -21.84
C GLY A 218 20.38 34.57 -20.65
N SER A 219 19.18 35.15 -20.74
CA SER A 219 18.18 35.08 -19.67
C SER A 219 17.53 33.71 -19.55
N ILE A 220 17.27 33.27 -18.32
CA ILE A 220 16.65 31.96 -18.08
C ILE A 220 15.17 31.98 -18.46
N SER A 221 14.74 31.05 -19.32
CA SER A 221 13.33 30.93 -19.73
C SER A 221 12.62 29.77 -19.05
N SER A 222 13.34 28.70 -18.71
CA SER A 222 12.77 27.53 -18.05
C SER A 222 13.82 26.81 -17.20
N ALA A 223 13.42 26.39 -15.99
CA ALA A 223 14.27 25.62 -15.07
C ALA A 223 13.44 24.77 -14.09
N PRO A 224 12.64 23.81 -14.57
CA PRO A 224 11.91 22.90 -13.69
C PRO A 224 12.89 22.03 -12.89
N ILE A 225 12.59 21.82 -11.61
CA ILE A 225 13.32 20.88 -10.76
C ILE A 225 12.54 19.57 -10.72
N GLN A 226 13.17 18.48 -11.14
CA GLN A 226 12.61 17.13 -11.05
C GLN A 226 13.49 16.29 -10.14
N PHE A 227 13.00 16.01 -8.94
CA PHE A 227 13.69 15.13 -8.00
C PHE A 227 13.63 13.68 -8.46
N VAL A 228 14.75 12.97 -8.37
CA VAL A 228 14.86 11.56 -8.72
C VAL A 228 14.05 10.74 -7.71
N PRO A 229 13.11 9.88 -8.16
CA PRO A 229 12.34 9.03 -7.26
C PRO A 229 13.23 8.19 -6.35
N ASN A 230 12.84 8.04 -5.08
CA ASN A 230 13.57 7.28 -4.05
C ASN A 230 14.98 7.78 -3.71
N LYS A 231 15.43 8.90 -4.29
CA LYS A 231 16.68 9.59 -3.94
C LYS A 231 16.46 11.02 -3.46
N ASN A 232 15.24 11.28 -2.99
CA ASN A 232 14.81 12.57 -2.49
C ASN A 232 14.18 12.44 -1.12
N THR A 233 14.05 13.57 -0.43
CA THR A 233 13.44 13.67 0.89
C THR A 233 12.59 14.92 0.99
N CYS A 234 11.51 14.84 1.77
CA CYS A 234 10.66 15.96 2.13
C CYS A 234 11.09 16.66 3.44
N VAL A 235 12.25 16.28 3.99
CA VAL A 235 12.83 16.86 5.20
C VAL A 235 14.17 17.51 4.87
N LEU A 236 14.40 18.68 5.46
CA LEU A 236 15.66 19.39 5.42
C LEU A 236 16.18 19.61 6.85
N THR A 237 17.48 19.41 7.04
CA THR A 237 18.19 19.70 8.29
C THR A 237 18.87 21.07 8.21
N TYR A 238 18.55 21.96 9.15
CA TYR A 238 19.13 23.30 9.23
C TYR A 238 19.74 23.52 10.60
N ALA A 239 21.06 23.69 10.69
CA ALA A 239 21.78 23.81 11.96
C ALA A 239 22.99 24.72 11.82
N PRO A 240 23.37 25.51 12.84
CA PRO A 240 24.61 26.28 12.81
C PRO A 240 25.81 25.32 12.80
N ALA A 241 26.95 25.79 12.30
CA ALA A 241 28.19 24.99 12.31
C ALA A 241 28.64 24.63 13.74
N SER A 242 28.29 25.46 14.73
CA SER A 242 28.51 25.24 16.16
C SER A 242 27.54 26.08 16.99
N GLY A 243 27.18 25.61 18.19
CA GLY A 243 26.32 26.34 19.12
C GLY A 243 24.83 26.28 18.73
N THR A 244 24.12 27.38 18.97
CA THR A 244 22.66 27.48 18.80
C THR A 244 22.27 28.63 17.88
N LEU A 245 21.03 28.63 17.40
CA LEU A 245 20.46 29.76 16.68
C LEU A 245 20.25 30.93 17.66
N ALA A 246 20.67 32.12 17.25
CA ALA A 246 20.50 33.34 18.01
C ALA A 246 19.07 33.87 17.88
N GLU A 247 18.48 34.30 19.01
CA GLU A 247 17.19 34.97 18.99
C GLU A 247 17.25 36.32 18.25
N ASN A 248 16.10 36.77 17.78
CA ASN A 248 15.92 38.05 17.08
C ASN A 248 16.84 38.23 15.86
N THR A 249 17.37 37.13 15.33
CA THR A 249 18.27 37.10 14.18
C THR A 249 17.54 36.48 12.99
N ASP A 250 17.69 37.08 11.82
CA ASP A 250 17.13 36.52 10.58
C ASP A 250 17.95 35.33 10.10
N TYR A 251 17.26 34.25 9.76
CA TYR A 251 17.81 33.05 9.14
C TYR A 251 17.12 32.81 7.81
N PHE A 252 17.89 32.32 6.83
CA PHE A 252 17.44 32.08 5.47
C PHE A 252 17.76 30.66 5.05
N VAL A 253 16.72 29.89 4.72
CA VAL A 253 16.83 28.51 4.25
C VAL A 253 16.56 28.49 2.75
N VAL A 254 17.42 27.84 1.98
CA VAL A 254 17.19 27.69 0.54
C VAL A 254 16.24 26.53 0.31
N LEU A 255 15.13 26.76 -0.41
CA LEU A 255 14.18 25.73 -0.80
C LEU A 255 14.05 25.67 -2.33
N PRO A 256 13.78 24.50 -2.93
CA PRO A 256 13.53 24.39 -4.36
C PRO A 256 12.31 25.22 -4.76
N ALA A 257 12.36 25.87 -5.92
CA ALA A 257 11.21 26.63 -6.40
C ALA A 257 10.04 25.70 -6.73
N GLY A 258 8.85 26.05 -6.26
CA GLY A 258 7.66 25.22 -6.39
C GLY A 258 6.61 25.51 -5.32
N LYS A 259 5.52 24.77 -5.39
CA LYS A 259 4.39 24.89 -4.46
C LYS A 259 4.44 23.78 -3.41
N LEU A 260 4.41 24.18 -2.14
CA LEU A 260 4.20 23.31 -0.98
C LEU A 260 2.73 23.39 -0.59
N ALA A 261 1.90 22.49 -1.11
CA ALA A 261 0.45 22.59 -1.07
C ALA A 261 -0.14 22.51 0.34
N SER A 262 0.51 21.74 1.22
CA SER A 262 0.09 21.59 2.62
C SER A 262 0.93 22.43 3.60
N GLY A 263 1.82 23.27 3.09
CA GLY A 263 2.75 24.08 3.88
C GLY A 263 3.84 23.26 4.58
N LEU A 264 4.36 23.78 5.69
CA LEU A 264 5.57 23.29 6.37
C LEU A 264 5.32 22.95 7.84
N THR A 265 6.17 22.08 8.39
CA THR A 265 6.40 21.97 9.84
C THR A 265 7.86 22.27 10.11
N LEU A 266 8.14 23.23 10.98
CA LEU A 266 9.47 23.52 11.49
C LEU A 266 9.53 22.94 12.90
N ALA A 267 10.35 21.92 13.11
CA ALA A 267 10.67 21.38 14.43
C ALA A 267 11.97 22.01 14.91
N PHE A 268 11.90 22.90 15.90
CA PHE A 268 13.04 23.53 16.54
C PHE A 268 13.51 22.62 17.68
N ILE A 269 14.63 21.94 17.47
CA ILE A 269 15.25 21.01 18.42
C ILE A 269 16.21 21.78 19.32
N LEU A 270 15.99 21.69 20.62
CA LEU A 270 16.80 22.32 21.65
C LEU A 270 18.05 21.47 21.96
N GLU A 271 19.04 22.05 22.64
CA GLU A 271 20.26 21.32 23.06
C GLU A 271 19.99 20.07 23.92
N ASP A 272 18.86 20.03 24.63
CA ASP A 272 18.44 18.87 25.43
C ASP A 272 17.69 17.79 24.61
N GLY A 273 17.61 17.96 23.28
CA GLY A 273 16.93 17.06 22.34
C GLY A 273 15.42 17.25 22.25
N LYS A 274 14.79 18.06 23.12
CA LYS A 274 13.35 18.33 23.01
C LYS A 274 13.05 19.23 21.82
N ALA A 275 11.88 19.07 21.22
CA ALA A 275 11.48 19.84 20.06
C ALA A 275 10.23 20.70 20.31
N ILE A 276 10.21 21.87 19.69
CA ILE A 276 9.03 22.75 19.57
C ILE A 276 8.61 22.72 18.09
N GLN A 277 7.38 22.28 17.80
CA GLN A 277 6.88 22.24 16.43
C GLN A 277 6.04 23.47 16.11
N VAL A 278 6.40 24.18 15.04
CA VAL A 278 5.61 25.25 14.43
C VAL A 278 5.05 24.74 13.10
N LYS A 279 3.72 24.80 12.94
CA LYS A 279 3.02 24.37 11.73
C LYS A 279 2.59 25.57 10.91
N VAL A 280 3.09 25.67 9.69
CA VAL A 280 2.64 26.63 8.68
C VAL A 280 1.65 25.87 7.78
N SER A 281 0.35 26.07 8.02
CA SER A 281 -0.68 25.22 7.40
C SER A 281 -1.14 25.70 6.02
N ASN A 282 -0.84 26.94 5.66
CA ASN A 282 -1.18 27.51 4.37
C ASN A 282 -0.24 27.00 3.29
N ALA A 283 -0.73 26.94 2.05
CA ALA A 283 0.13 26.66 0.90
C ALA A 283 1.22 27.73 0.80
N ILE A 284 2.45 27.30 0.52
CA ILE A 284 3.60 28.18 0.35
C ILE A 284 4.06 28.06 -1.10
N GLU A 285 4.30 29.19 -1.75
CA GLU A 285 4.90 29.26 -3.07
C GLU A 285 6.32 29.79 -2.94
N ILE A 286 7.31 28.91 -3.17
CA ILE A 286 8.71 29.30 -3.22
C ILE A 286 9.03 29.70 -4.66
N LYS A 287 9.27 31.00 -4.86
CA LYS A 287 9.65 31.56 -6.16
C LYS A 287 11.18 31.72 -6.26
N ARG A 288 11.73 31.47 -7.45
CA ARG A 288 13.18 31.59 -7.72
C ARG A 288 13.68 32.98 -7.33
N ALA A 289 14.77 33.04 -6.58
CA ALA A 289 15.40 34.28 -6.11
C ALA A 289 14.49 35.26 -5.36
N GLN A 290 13.36 34.78 -4.82
CA GLN A 290 12.51 35.56 -3.93
C GLN A 290 12.60 35.04 -2.50
N THR A 291 12.24 35.90 -1.55
CA THR A 291 12.16 35.54 -0.13
C THR A 291 10.71 35.41 0.30
N TYR A 292 10.34 34.22 0.79
CA TYR A 292 9.09 33.98 1.50
C TYR A 292 9.34 34.14 3.01
N SER A 293 8.73 35.14 3.64
CA SER A 293 8.96 35.43 5.07
C SER A 293 7.90 34.80 5.95
N LEU A 294 8.32 34.00 6.94
CA LEU A 294 7.49 33.56 8.07
C LEU A 294 7.46 34.58 9.21
N GLY A 295 8.26 35.65 9.12
CA GLY A 295 8.39 36.66 10.16
C GLY A 295 9.08 36.14 11.42
N LYS A 296 8.73 36.73 12.56
CA LYS A 296 9.24 36.37 13.89
C LYS A 296 8.38 35.27 14.49
N LEU A 297 9.00 34.15 14.84
CA LEU A 297 8.35 32.98 15.43
C LEU A 297 8.57 32.98 16.94
N THR A 298 7.51 33.19 17.71
CA THR A 298 7.54 33.09 19.17
C THR A 298 7.47 31.62 19.59
N LEU A 299 8.58 31.09 20.08
CA LEU A 299 8.71 29.74 20.59
C LEU A 299 8.39 29.73 22.09
N ASN A 300 7.79 28.64 22.56
CA ASN A 300 7.56 28.42 23.99
C ASN A 300 8.36 27.20 24.44
N ALA A 301 9.55 27.43 24.98
CA ALA A 301 10.45 26.38 25.46
C ALA A 301 9.80 25.45 26.49
N ALA A 302 8.87 25.95 27.32
CA ALA A 302 8.16 25.12 28.29
C ALA A 302 7.20 24.10 27.66
N LYS A 303 6.85 24.26 26.37
CA LYS A 303 6.05 23.30 25.60
C LYS A 303 6.90 22.33 24.78
N ALA A 304 8.23 22.41 24.85
CA ALA A 304 9.11 21.49 24.14
C ALA A 304 8.91 20.06 24.64
N LYS A 305 8.84 19.10 23.71
CA LYS A 305 8.62 17.68 24.02
C LYS A 305 9.74 16.84 23.47
N SER A 306 10.11 15.81 24.21
CA SER A 306 10.93 14.73 23.68
C SER A 306 10.04 13.88 22.76
N GLU A 307 10.50 13.63 21.54
CA GLU A 307 9.82 12.78 20.56
C GLU A 307 10.57 11.45 20.44
N ILE A 308 10.81 10.82 21.61
CA ILE A 308 11.46 9.52 21.73
C ILE A 308 10.38 8.42 21.80
N LEU A 309 10.40 7.54 20.81
CA LEU A 309 9.51 6.37 20.74
C LEU A 309 10.08 5.25 21.61
N ARG A 310 9.20 4.59 22.37
CA ARG A 310 9.54 3.57 23.37
C ARG A 310 8.91 2.21 23.08
N ASN A 311 8.01 2.12 22.12
CA ASN A 311 7.37 0.87 21.73
C ASN A 311 8.35 -0.03 20.97
N LYS A 312 9.12 -0.82 21.71
CA LYS A 312 10.19 -1.67 21.17
C LYS A 312 9.70 -2.65 20.10
N GLY A 313 8.51 -3.23 20.27
CA GLY A 313 7.95 -4.14 19.27
C GLY A 313 7.69 -3.47 17.91
N LEU A 314 7.19 -2.23 17.92
CA LEU A 314 7.04 -1.44 16.69
C LEU A 314 8.40 -1.02 16.12
N ILE A 315 9.32 -0.55 16.97
CA ILE A 315 10.66 -0.08 16.56
C ILE A 315 11.43 -1.20 15.87
N GLU A 316 11.49 -2.39 16.48
CA GLU A 316 12.20 -3.55 15.95
C GLU A 316 11.62 -4.01 14.61
N ALA A 317 10.29 -4.17 14.53
CA ALA A 317 9.61 -4.53 13.29
C ALA A 317 9.83 -3.50 12.17
N TYR A 318 9.91 -2.22 12.54
CA TYR A 318 10.16 -1.15 11.59
C TYR A 318 11.64 -1.11 11.12
N ALA A 319 12.59 -1.31 12.03
CA ALA A 319 14.02 -1.37 11.73
C ALA A 319 14.38 -2.55 10.79
N GLU A 320 13.62 -3.65 10.84
CA GLU A 320 13.73 -4.75 9.86
C GLU A 320 13.36 -4.33 8.44
N LYS A 321 12.48 -3.33 8.27
CA LYS A 321 12.05 -2.82 6.96
C LYS A 321 12.86 -1.63 6.47
N VAL A 322 13.45 -0.87 7.40
CA VAL A 322 14.18 0.36 7.10
C VAL A 322 15.60 0.27 7.66
N PRO A 323 16.58 -0.15 6.85
CA PRO A 323 17.95 -0.32 7.33
C PRO A 323 18.57 1.01 7.73
N GLY A 324 19.43 0.95 8.75
CA GLY A 324 20.23 2.09 9.19
C GLY A 324 19.50 3.08 10.08
N ILE A 325 18.30 2.79 10.59
CA ILE A 325 17.70 3.58 11.69
C ILE A 325 18.66 3.61 12.88
N GLU A 326 18.84 4.81 13.44
CA GLU A 326 19.71 5.04 14.58
C GLU A 326 18.91 4.92 15.87
N LEU A 327 19.24 3.94 16.71
CA LEU A 327 18.61 3.73 18.00
C LEU A 327 19.49 4.26 19.13
N GLU A 328 18.85 4.66 20.22
CA GLU A 328 19.52 4.87 21.50
C GLU A 328 20.02 3.54 22.07
N ALA A 329 20.98 3.62 23.00
CA ALA A 329 21.59 2.43 23.60
C ALA A 329 20.57 1.53 24.34
N ASP A 330 19.45 2.10 24.80
CA ASP A 330 18.36 1.38 25.46
C ASP A 330 17.32 0.79 24.48
N GLY A 331 17.52 0.98 23.17
CA GLY A 331 16.65 0.53 22.09
C GLY A 331 15.47 1.46 21.78
N THR A 332 15.43 2.66 22.37
CA THR A 332 14.44 3.69 22.01
C THR A 332 14.84 4.43 20.73
N LEU A 333 13.86 5.12 20.12
CA LEU A 333 14.04 5.81 18.84
C LEU A 333 13.72 7.29 18.99
N ASP A 334 14.74 8.15 19.03
CA ASP A 334 14.57 9.59 18.84
C ASP A 334 14.32 9.88 17.36
N ILE A 335 13.14 10.41 17.03
CA ILE A 335 12.78 10.68 15.62
C ILE A 335 13.64 11.77 14.98
N TYR A 336 14.28 12.65 15.76
CA TYR A 336 15.08 13.76 15.23
C TYR A 336 16.59 13.47 15.21
N ARG A 337 17.02 12.35 15.80
CA ARG A 337 18.41 11.90 15.73
C ARG A 337 18.80 11.57 14.29
N GLY A 338 19.93 12.13 13.83
CA GLY A 338 20.47 11.87 12.51
C GLY A 338 19.43 12.06 11.40
N ASP A 339 19.25 11.02 10.58
CA ASP A 339 18.27 10.95 9.49
C ASP A 339 17.01 10.12 9.86
N ASN A 340 16.69 9.94 11.15
CA ASN A 340 15.59 9.05 11.56
C ASN A 340 14.22 9.49 11.04
N LEU A 341 13.90 10.78 11.06
CA LEU A 341 12.62 11.29 10.54
C LEU A 341 12.47 10.97 9.04
N GLU A 342 13.53 11.17 8.27
CA GLU A 342 13.63 10.84 6.86
C GLU A 342 13.39 9.35 6.62
N LYS A 343 14.07 8.50 7.41
CA LYS A 343 13.93 7.03 7.37
C LYS A 343 12.51 6.60 7.71
N ILE A 344 11.89 7.18 8.74
CA ILE A 344 10.50 6.94 9.13
C ILE A 344 9.50 7.31 8.01
N LEU A 345 9.80 8.35 7.24
CA LEU A 345 8.96 8.77 6.12
C LEU A 345 9.26 7.97 4.83
N SER A 346 10.41 7.29 4.75
CA SER A 346 10.81 6.55 3.55
C SER A 346 9.97 5.27 3.32
N TYR A 347 9.56 4.59 4.39
CA TYR A 347 8.79 3.35 4.27
C TYR A 347 7.33 3.62 3.94
N LYS A 348 6.84 2.99 2.87
CA LYS A 348 5.45 3.07 2.42
C LYS A 348 4.88 1.67 2.31
N GLY A 349 3.78 1.39 2.99
CA GLY A 349 3.09 0.10 2.85
C GLY A 349 2.64 -0.53 4.16
N VAL A 350 2.55 -1.86 4.16
CA VAL A 350 2.02 -2.66 5.27
C VAL A 350 3.15 -3.09 6.20
N LEU A 351 3.17 -2.56 7.41
CA LEU A 351 4.13 -2.98 8.43
C LEU A 351 3.73 -4.32 9.03
N GLU A 352 4.59 -5.32 8.94
CA GLU A 352 4.40 -6.59 9.64
C GLU A 352 5.14 -6.57 10.97
N VAL A 353 4.41 -6.83 12.05
CA VAL A 353 4.90 -6.99 13.42
C VAL A 353 4.58 -8.42 13.85
N LYS A 354 5.57 -9.29 13.71
CA LYS A 354 5.43 -10.73 13.90
C LYS A 354 6.30 -11.22 15.04
N ASP A 355 5.71 -12.04 15.92
CA ASP A 355 6.38 -12.72 17.03
C ASP A 355 7.18 -11.78 17.95
N LYS A 356 6.65 -10.57 18.19
CA LYS A 356 7.27 -9.54 19.04
C LYS A 356 6.71 -9.62 20.45
N ASP A 357 7.36 -10.37 21.33
CA ASP A 357 6.95 -10.52 22.73
C ASP A 357 7.00 -9.19 23.53
N ASN A 358 7.78 -8.21 23.06
CA ASN A 358 7.85 -6.86 23.63
C ASN A 358 6.75 -5.91 23.10
N LEU A 359 5.90 -6.33 22.16
CA LEU A 359 4.76 -5.55 21.68
C LEU A 359 3.58 -5.71 22.65
N THR A 360 3.36 -4.73 23.50
CA THR A 360 2.26 -4.73 24.49
C THR A 360 1.11 -3.79 24.14
N SER A 361 1.34 -2.83 23.23
CA SER A 361 0.34 -1.89 22.73
C SER A 361 0.72 -1.39 21.34
N LEU A 362 -0.17 -0.63 20.70
CA LEU A 362 0.11 0.08 19.44
C LEU A 362 0.40 1.57 19.66
N ASN A 363 0.62 2.00 20.90
CA ASN A 363 1.02 3.38 21.18
C ASN A 363 2.23 3.75 20.33
N GLU A 364 2.24 4.99 19.83
CA GLU A 364 3.28 5.53 18.94
C GLU A 364 3.21 5.09 17.47
N LEU A 365 2.25 4.23 17.08
CA LEU A 365 2.06 3.88 15.66
C LEU A 365 1.81 5.10 14.76
N GLN A 366 1.27 6.20 15.30
CA GLN A 366 1.06 7.46 14.57
C GLN A 366 2.34 8.13 14.05
N TYR A 367 3.51 7.77 14.59
CA TYR A 367 4.79 8.33 14.14
C TYR A 367 5.29 7.67 12.85
N TYR A 368 4.86 6.45 12.54
CA TYR A 368 5.19 5.75 11.29
C TYR A 368 4.22 6.17 10.16
N ARG A 369 4.30 7.44 9.77
CA ARG A 369 3.25 8.17 9.04
C ARG A 369 2.85 7.60 7.68
N ASN A 370 3.74 6.84 7.05
CA ASN A 370 3.54 6.27 5.72
C ASN A 370 3.22 4.75 5.76
N VAL A 371 3.09 4.18 6.96
CA VAL A 371 2.51 2.85 7.15
C VAL A 371 1.01 2.93 6.82
N SER A 372 0.61 2.27 5.73
CA SER A 372 -0.77 2.27 5.24
C SER A 372 -1.57 1.05 5.70
N GLY A 373 -0.91 0.01 6.20
CA GLY A 373 -1.55 -1.16 6.80
C GLY A 373 -0.66 -1.79 7.86
N ILE A 374 -1.22 -2.69 8.66
CA ILE A 374 -0.46 -3.35 9.72
C ILE A 374 -0.89 -4.81 9.88
N PHE A 375 0.09 -5.71 9.94
CA PHE A 375 -0.08 -7.12 10.21
C PHE A 375 0.50 -7.46 11.58
N LEU A 376 -0.34 -7.92 12.49
CA LEU A 376 0.00 -8.26 13.86
C LEU A 376 -0.15 -9.77 14.00
N ARG A 377 0.98 -10.50 13.98
CA ARG A 377 0.99 -11.98 13.98
C ARG A 377 1.71 -12.53 15.19
N GLY A 378 1.06 -13.37 15.98
CA GLY A 378 1.71 -14.13 17.05
C GLY A 378 2.23 -13.29 18.22
N ASN A 379 1.80 -12.03 18.36
CA ASN A 379 2.27 -11.14 19.44
C ASN A 379 1.57 -11.49 20.76
N LYS A 380 2.18 -12.38 21.54
CA LYS A 380 1.56 -13.01 22.73
C LYS A 380 1.17 -12.05 23.83
N ASN A 381 1.90 -10.93 23.96
CA ASN A 381 1.74 -9.93 25.00
C ASN A 381 0.96 -8.69 24.53
N LEU A 382 0.55 -8.63 23.26
CA LEU A 382 -0.33 -7.58 22.77
C LEU A 382 -1.73 -7.82 23.36
N ALA A 383 -2.20 -6.86 24.15
CA ALA A 383 -3.35 -7.06 25.02
C ALA A 383 -4.34 -5.90 24.99
N GLY A 384 -5.55 -6.18 25.49
CA GLY A 384 -6.57 -5.18 25.76
C GLY A 384 -7.37 -4.75 24.52
N GLU A 385 -7.81 -3.49 24.54
CA GLU A 385 -8.60 -2.89 23.46
C GLU A 385 -7.68 -2.14 22.48
N LEU A 386 -7.62 -2.64 21.25
CA LEU A 386 -6.83 -2.00 20.20
C LEU A 386 -7.68 -0.95 19.48
N ASN A 387 -7.40 0.33 19.75
CA ASN A 387 -8.07 1.44 19.10
C ASN A 387 -7.27 1.97 17.90
N PHE A 388 -7.68 1.56 16.70
CA PHE A 388 -7.05 2.00 15.44
C PHE A 388 -7.58 3.33 14.91
N SER A 389 -8.66 3.89 15.45
CA SER A 389 -9.15 5.23 15.06
C SER A 389 -8.08 6.33 15.24
N LYS A 390 -7.09 6.10 16.10
CA LYS A 390 -5.93 6.96 16.33
C LYS A 390 -4.95 7.01 15.15
N TYR A 391 -5.10 6.11 14.17
CA TYR A 391 -4.14 5.92 13.08
C TYR A 391 -4.80 6.09 11.70
N PRO A 392 -5.25 7.31 11.35
CA PRO A 392 -5.94 7.59 10.09
C PRO A 392 -5.05 7.39 8.84
N GLN A 393 -3.75 7.19 9.01
CA GLN A 393 -2.84 6.79 7.93
C GLN A 393 -3.10 5.36 7.43
N LEU A 394 -3.77 4.51 8.23
CA LEU A 394 -4.14 3.16 7.84
C LEU A 394 -5.28 3.19 6.81
N THR A 395 -4.91 2.93 5.56
CA THR A 395 -5.80 3.01 4.38
C THR A 395 -5.82 1.71 3.58
N ASN A 396 -4.96 0.75 3.92
CA ASN A 396 -4.86 -0.54 3.27
C ASN A 396 -5.59 -1.59 4.11
N MET A 397 -4.88 -2.38 4.89
CA MET A 397 -5.44 -3.51 5.62
C MET A 397 -4.90 -3.63 7.04
N ILE A 398 -5.75 -4.10 7.95
CA ILE A 398 -5.40 -4.49 9.31
C ILE A 398 -5.57 -6.01 9.41
N LEU A 399 -4.52 -6.70 9.83
CA LEU A 399 -4.59 -8.12 10.19
C LEU A 399 -4.13 -8.27 11.63
N LEU A 400 -4.95 -8.96 12.43
CA LEU A 400 -4.66 -9.35 13.79
C LEU A 400 -4.85 -10.86 13.91
N GLU A 401 -3.76 -11.57 14.14
CA GLU A 401 -3.71 -13.03 14.14
C GLU A 401 -2.92 -13.52 15.35
N GLY A 402 -3.48 -14.46 16.11
CA GLY A 402 -2.75 -15.16 17.17
C GLY A 402 -2.25 -14.25 18.30
N SER A 403 -2.97 -13.17 18.61
CA SER A 403 -2.70 -12.27 19.74
C SER A 403 -3.75 -12.51 20.86
N PRO A 404 -3.54 -13.52 21.73
CA PRO A 404 -4.60 -14.12 22.55
C PRO A 404 -5.18 -13.20 23.63
N GLN A 405 -4.48 -12.12 23.99
CA GLN A 405 -4.89 -11.19 25.04
C GLN A 405 -5.71 -9.99 24.52
N VAL A 406 -5.90 -9.89 23.19
CA VAL A 406 -6.74 -8.84 22.59
C VAL A 406 -8.20 -9.24 22.68
N THR A 407 -9.03 -8.36 23.25
CA THR A 407 -10.47 -8.63 23.43
C THR A 407 -11.35 -7.76 22.54
N LYS A 408 -10.83 -6.63 22.05
CA LYS A 408 -11.60 -5.67 21.25
C LYS A 408 -10.72 -4.95 20.24
N VAL A 409 -11.30 -4.66 19.09
CA VAL A 409 -10.72 -3.82 18.04
C VAL A 409 -11.69 -2.70 17.69
N ASP A 410 -11.19 -1.48 17.53
CA ASP A 410 -11.96 -0.33 17.06
C ASP A 410 -11.31 0.24 15.80
N ILE A 411 -12.06 0.23 14.69
CA ILE A 411 -11.67 0.77 13.38
C ILE A 411 -12.53 1.97 12.96
N THR A 412 -13.25 2.57 13.91
CA THR A 412 -14.12 3.72 13.66
C THR A 412 -13.35 4.88 13.05
N GLY A 413 -13.93 5.52 12.03
CA GLY A 413 -13.34 6.69 11.34
C GLY A 413 -12.23 6.36 10.34
N LEU A 414 -11.88 5.09 10.15
CA LEU A 414 -10.93 4.66 9.13
C LEU A 414 -11.62 4.47 7.77
N ASP A 415 -12.25 5.52 7.25
CA ASP A 415 -13.10 5.49 6.04
C ASP A 415 -12.38 5.05 4.76
N LYS A 416 -11.05 5.04 4.77
CA LYS A 416 -10.22 4.61 3.63
C LYS A 416 -9.72 3.17 3.76
N LEU A 417 -9.85 2.54 4.93
CA LEU A 417 -9.44 1.16 5.17
C LEU A 417 -10.17 0.21 4.22
N ARG A 418 -9.45 -0.74 3.62
CA ARG A 418 -9.99 -1.68 2.64
C ARG A 418 -10.40 -3.01 3.24
N ALA A 419 -9.63 -3.51 4.21
CA ALA A 419 -9.90 -4.80 4.83
C ALA A 419 -9.49 -4.88 6.30
N ALA A 420 -10.23 -5.67 7.07
CA ALA A 420 -9.93 -6.01 8.46
C ALA A 420 -10.05 -7.53 8.67
N TYR A 421 -8.98 -8.13 9.19
CA TYR A 421 -8.88 -9.56 9.47
C TYR A 421 -8.57 -9.79 10.95
N ILE A 422 -9.48 -10.44 11.67
CA ILE A 422 -9.32 -10.84 13.07
C ILE A 422 -9.38 -12.36 13.15
N ILE A 423 -8.23 -13.00 13.39
CA ILE A 423 -8.04 -14.43 13.10
C ILE A 423 -7.51 -15.16 14.33
N ASN A 424 -8.18 -16.26 14.70
CA ASN A 424 -7.71 -17.21 15.72
C ASN A 424 -7.42 -16.57 17.08
N ILE A 425 -8.30 -15.66 17.52
CA ILE A 425 -8.21 -15.02 18.84
C ILE A 425 -9.38 -15.51 19.70
N LYS A 426 -9.11 -16.53 20.52
CA LYS A 426 -10.15 -17.20 21.30
C LYS A 426 -10.97 -16.25 22.19
N GLY A 427 -10.31 -15.27 22.81
CA GLY A 427 -10.93 -14.30 23.71
C GLY A 427 -11.49 -13.04 23.03
N PHE A 428 -11.55 -12.97 21.69
CA PHE A 428 -12.02 -11.78 20.99
C PHE A 428 -13.52 -11.60 21.13
N LYS A 429 -13.97 -10.45 21.66
CA LYS A 429 -15.36 -10.22 22.06
C LYS A 429 -16.12 -9.31 21.12
N THR A 430 -15.49 -8.27 20.58
CA THR A 430 -16.21 -7.25 19.80
C THR A 430 -15.28 -6.48 18.87
N ILE A 431 -15.86 -6.06 17.74
CA ILE A 431 -15.28 -5.07 16.85
C ILE A 431 -16.18 -3.83 16.82
N ALA A 432 -15.61 -2.64 17.02
CA ALA A 432 -16.29 -1.38 16.75
C ALA A 432 -15.92 -0.95 15.33
N THR A 433 -16.91 -0.93 14.45
CA THR A 433 -16.70 -0.75 13.00
C THR A 433 -17.01 0.68 12.55
N GLY A 434 -17.97 1.33 13.20
CA GLY A 434 -18.43 2.68 12.84
C GLY A 434 -18.94 2.76 11.40
N ASN A 435 -19.01 3.98 10.84
CA ASN A 435 -19.42 4.20 9.45
C ASN A 435 -18.26 3.98 8.47
N ASN A 436 -17.71 2.77 8.41
CA ASN A 436 -16.57 2.47 7.56
C ASN A 436 -16.99 2.34 6.09
N LYS A 437 -16.99 3.47 5.37
CA LYS A 437 -17.45 3.57 3.98
C LYS A 437 -16.53 2.89 2.97
N GLY A 438 -15.27 2.67 3.32
CA GLY A 438 -14.25 2.13 2.42
C GLY A 438 -14.02 0.62 2.54
N LEU A 439 -14.53 -0.02 3.59
CA LEU A 439 -14.27 -1.43 3.87
C LEU A 439 -14.93 -2.32 2.82
N ILE A 440 -14.13 -3.19 2.21
CA ILE A 440 -14.52 -4.14 1.17
C ILE A 440 -14.62 -5.55 1.76
N GLU A 441 -13.78 -5.88 2.73
CA GLU A 441 -13.74 -7.18 3.38
C GLU A 441 -13.64 -7.07 4.90
N LEU A 442 -14.50 -7.82 5.59
CA LEU A 442 -14.43 -8.06 7.02
C LEU A 442 -14.35 -9.56 7.26
N SER A 443 -13.27 -9.99 7.91
CA SER A 443 -13.01 -11.40 8.21
C SER A 443 -12.76 -11.57 9.71
N ILE A 444 -13.61 -12.31 10.40
CA ILE A 444 -13.52 -12.57 11.83
C ILE A 444 -13.79 -14.06 12.06
N TYR A 445 -12.77 -14.85 12.41
CA TYR A 445 -12.99 -16.28 12.63
C TYR A 445 -12.07 -16.88 13.68
N GLY A 446 -12.51 -18.01 14.23
CA GLY A 446 -11.76 -18.73 15.26
C GLY A 446 -11.83 -18.07 16.65
N SER A 447 -12.86 -17.26 16.93
CA SER A 447 -13.14 -16.75 18.27
C SER A 447 -14.09 -17.68 19.04
N ASP A 448 -13.88 -17.82 20.34
CA ASP A 448 -14.81 -18.54 21.23
C ASP A 448 -15.73 -17.57 21.99
N ALA A 449 -15.54 -16.25 21.85
CA ALA A 449 -16.13 -15.23 22.74
C ALA A 449 -16.92 -14.11 22.04
N ILE A 450 -16.87 -14.00 20.69
CA ILE A 450 -17.67 -12.99 19.98
C ILE A 450 -19.11 -13.47 19.87
N GLU A 451 -20.05 -12.68 20.39
CA GLU A 451 -21.47 -13.02 20.39
C GLU A 451 -22.25 -12.34 19.27
N GLU A 452 -21.80 -11.16 18.84
CA GLU A 452 -22.48 -10.34 17.85
C GLU A 452 -21.48 -9.67 16.91
N ILE A 453 -21.86 -9.54 15.64
CA ILE A 453 -21.09 -8.78 14.64
C ILE A 453 -22.00 -7.71 14.03
N ASP A 454 -21.65 -6.45 14.26
CA ASP A 454 -22.31 -5.31 13.63
C ASP A 454 -21.53 -4.84 12.38
N ALA A 455 -22.02 -5.28 11.22
CA ALA A 455 -21.61 -4.83 9.90
C ALA A 455 -22.72 -3.98 9.25
N SER A 456 -23.58 -3.34 10.03
CA SER A 456 -24.70 -2.54 9.51
C SER A 456 -24.25 -1.24 8.84
N ASN A 457 -23.01 -0.78 9.03
CA ASN A 457 -22.53 0.53 8.60
C ASN A 457 -21.35 0.45 7.60
N MET A 458 -21.38 -0.51 6.68
CA MET A 458 -20.32 -0.76 5.70
C MET A 458 -20.86 -0.82 4.26
N PRO A 459 -21.23 0.33 3.65
CA PRO A 459 -21.91 0.36 2.35
C PRO A 459 -21.06 -0.15 1.17
N SER A 460 -19.75 -0.32 1.33
CA SER A 460 -18.85 -0.88 0.31
C SER A 460 -18.48 -2.35 0.53
N LEU A 461 -19.00 -2.97 1.60
CA LEU A 461 -18.65 -4.34 1.98
C LEU A 461 -19.10 -5.33 0.90
N LEU A 462 -18.16 -6.12 0.38
CA LEU A 462 -18.40 -7.17 -0.61
C LEU A 462 -18.35 -8.56 0.03
N ASN A 463 -17.44 -8.76 0.97
CA ASN A 463 -17.20 -10.07 1.59
C ASN A 463 -17.26 -9.97 3.12
N LEU A 464 -18.11 -10.81 3.71
CA LEU A 464 -18.20 -11.01 5.15
C LEU A 464 -17.86 -12.47 5.48
N ASN A 465 -16.68 -12.71 6.04
CA ASN A 465 -16.21 -14.04 6.44
C ASN A 465 -16.18 -14.16 7.96
N VAL A 466 -17.20 -14.75 8.55
CA VAL A 466 -17.46 -14.80 9.99
C VAL A 466 -17.59 -16.21 10.55
N TYR A 467 -16.86 -17.17 9.99
CA TYR A 467 -16.98 -18.60 10.30
C TYR A 467 -16.27 -19.05 11.59
N SER A 468 -16.62 -20.21 12.12
CA SER A 468 -15.97 -20.85 13.28
C SER A 468 -15.87 -19.95 14.52
N ASN A 469 -16.93 -19.18 14.79
CA ASN A 469 -17.12 -18.37 15.98
C ASN A 469 -18.14 -19.04 16.90
N LYS A 470 -17.64 -19.72 17.94
CA LYS A 470 -18.45 -20.62 18.77
C LYS A 470 -19.62 -19.93 19.48
N ALA A 471 -19.43 -18.68 19.90
CA ALA A 471 -20.41 -17.91 20.64
C ALA A 471 -21.28 -16.98 19.78
N LEU A 472 -21.02 -16.86 18.48
CA LEU A 472 -21.70 -15.91 17.60
C LEU A 472 -23.19 -16.26 17.46
N ARG A 473 -24.07 -15.32 17.78
CA ARG A 473 -25.53 -15.49 17.77
C ARG A 473 -26.21 -14.65 16.69
N THR A 474 -25.70 -13.45 16.44
CA THR A 474 -26.32 -12.48 15.54
C THR A 474 -25.28 -11.79 14.66
N ILE A 475 -25.68 -11.53 13.42
CA ILE A 475 -24.93 -10.70 12.47
C ILE A 475 -25.89 -9.63 11.96
N ASN A 476 -25.50 -8.36 12.02
CA ASN A 476 -26.26 -7.25 11.48
C ASN A 476 -25.62 -6.72 10.18
N ILE A 477 -26.38 -6.68 9.08
CA ILE A 477 -25.91 -6.22 7.76
C ILE A 477 -26.82 -5.16 7.12
N THR A 478 -27.62 -4.41 7.89
CA THR A 478 -28.65 -3.47 7.38
C THR A 478 -28.18 -2.57 6.22
N ASN A 479 -27.08 -1.82 6.32
CA ASN A 479 -26.61 -0.95 5.23
C ASN A 479 -25.46 -1.52 4.39
N SER A 480 -25.28 -2.84 4.37
CA SER A 480 -24.21 -3.52 3.59
C SER A 480 -24.75 -4.08 2.26
N GLN A 481 -25.32 -3.20 1.43
CA GLN A 481 -26.10 -3.58 0.24
C GLN A 481 -25.28 -4.22 -0.90
N LYS A 482 -23.95 -4.04 -0.90
CA LYS A 482 -23.06 -4.59 -1.94
C LYS A 482 -22.50 -5.98 -1.63
N LEU A 483 -22.96 -6.62 -0.54
CA LEU A 483 -22.50 -7.94 -0.14
C LEU A 483 -22.72 -8.96 -1.26
N LYS A 484 -21.65 -9.62 -1.66
CA LYS A 484 -21.62 -10.73 -2.61
C LYS A 484 -21.47 -12.07 -1.91
N VAL A 485 -20.74 -12.09 -0.79
CA VAL A 485 -20.44 -13.31 -0.04
C VAL A 485 -20.71 -13.10 1.44
N ILE A 486 -21.50 -14.01 2.00
CA ILE A 486 -21.64 -14.21 3.45
C ILE A 486 -21.16 -15.63 3.75
N ASN A 487 -20.10 -15.76 4.54
CA ASN A 487 -19.54 -17.02 4.98
C ASN A 487 -19.54 -17.09 6.51
N ALA A 488 -20.53 -17.77 7.08
CA ALA A 488 -20.77 -18.01 8.50
C ALA A 488 -20.81 -19.53 8.80
N LEU A 489 -19.88 -20.28 8.19
CA LEU A 489 -19.77 -21.73 8.38
C LEU A 489 -19.34 -22.07 9.81
N TYR A 490 -19.87 -23.15 10.38
CA TYR A 490 -19.45 -23.68 11.69
C TYR A 490 -19.74 -22.76 12.89
N ASP A 491 -20.69 -21.85 12.75
CA ASP A 491 -21.16 -20.98 13.83
C ASP A 491 -22.35 -21.62 14.58
N SER A 492 -22.05 -22.59 15.45
CA SER A 492 -23.05 -23.43 16.13
C SER A 492 -24.04 -22.70 17.03
N SER A 493 -23.83 -21.40 17.29
CA SER A 493 -24.72 -20.56 18.09
C SER A 493 -25.50 -19.55 17.24
N LEU A 494 -25.22 -19.44 15.94
CA LEU A 494 -25.77 -18.39 15.07
C LEU A 494 -27.25 -18.64 14.82
N THR A 495 -28.10 -17.74 15.32
CA THR A 495 -29.56 -17.85 15.21
C THR A 495 -30.16 -16.90 14.18
N ASN A 496 -29.50 -15.79 13.86
CA ASN A 496 -30.10 -14.76 13.01
C ASN A 496 -29.07 -13.92 12.24
N ILE A 497 -29.45 -13.51 11.03
CA ILE A 497 -28.75 -12.51 10.22
C ILE A 497 -29.77 -11.41 9.89
N ILE A 498 -29.60 -10.25 10.51
CA ILE A 498 -30.54 -9.13 10.43
C ILE A 498 -30.40 -8.43 9.07
N SER A 499 -31.54 -8.16 8.43
CA SER A 499 -31.63 -7.54 7.09
C SER A 499 -30.94 -8.40 6.02
N LEU A 500 -31.20 -9.71 6.03
CA LEU A 500 -30.74 -10.60 4.97
C LEU A 500 -31.59 -10.40 3.69
N GLU A 501 -32.88 -10.16 3.86
CA GLU A 501 -33.94 -10.17 2.85
C GLU A 501 -33.78 -9.13 1.72
N ASP A 502 -32.88 -8.16 1.84
CA ASP A 502 -32.67 -7.06 0.88
C ASP A 502 -31.32 -7.10 0.15
N LYS A 503 -30.53 -8.17 0.29
CA LYS A 503 -29.18 -8.30 -0.29
C LYS A 503 -29.16 -8.71 -1.76
N SER A 504 -29.60 -7.81 -2.63
CA SER A 504 -29.72 -8.03 -4.09
C SER A 504 -28.44 -8.39 -4.85
N GLU A 505 -27.27 -8.05 -4.30
CA GLU A 505 -25.96 -8.38 -4.86
C GLU A 505 -25.42 -9.74 -4.39
N LEU A 506 -26.12 -10.45 -3.50
CA LEU A 506 -25.61 -11.67 -2.89
C LEU A 506 -25.49 -12.81 -3.91
N GLU A 507 -24.30 -13.39 -3.99
CA GLU A 507 -23.95 -14.50 -4.89
C GLU A 507 -23.76 -15.81 -4.10
N ARG A 508 -23.25 -15.74 -2.87
CA ARG A 508 -22.95 -16.91 -2.03
C ARG A 508 -23.40 -16.69 -0.59
N PHE A 509 -24.11 -17.68 -0.06
CA PHE A 509 -24.58 -17.71 1.31
C PHE A 509 -24.24 -19.05 1.97
N TRP A 510 -23.32 -19.03 2.93
CA TRP A 510 -22.87 -20.21 3.65
C TRP A 510 -23.08 -20.02 5.15
N ALA A 511 -23.93 -20.85 5.75
CA ALA A 511 -24.23 -20.85 7.18
C ALA A 511 -24.49 -22.27 7.70
N ALA A 512 -23.73 -23.24 7.19
CA ALA A 512 -23.79 -24.63 7.65
C ALA A 512 -23.44 -24.73 9.14
N TYR A 513 -24.07 -25.68 9.83
CA TYR A 513 -23.96 -25.90 11.28
C TYR A 513 -24.42 -24.70 12.13
N SER A 514 -25.36 -23.90 11.63
CA SER A 514 -25.99 -22.80 12.40
C SER A 514 -27.32 -23.20 13.04
N LYS A 515 -27.85 -22.35 13.91
CA LYS A 515 -29.20 -22.46 14.49
C LYS A 515 -30.22 -21.55 13.78
N ILE A 516 -29.93 -21.12 12.56
CA ILE A 516 -30.86 -20.34 11.75
C ILE A 516 -32.06 -21.23 11.41
N GLU A 517 -33.28 -20.77 11.72
CA GLU A 517 -34.50 -21.55 11.48
C GLU A 517 -35.20 -21.21 10.16
N SER A 518 -34.96 -20.02 9.60
CA SER A 518 -35.53 -19.61 8.32
C SER A 518 -34.62 -18.65 7.57
N CYS A 519 -34.69 -18.67 6.24
CA CYS A 519 -34.02 -17.71 5.38
C CYS A 519 -34.98 -17.21 4.29
N ASP A 520 -34.96 -15.91 4.04
CA ASP A 520 -35.71 -15.28 2.96
C ASP A 520 -34.76 -14.73 1.88
N PHE A 521 -34.84 -15.31 0.69
CA PHE A 521 -34.02 -14.97 -0.46
C PHE A 521 -34.81 -14.23 -1.56
N THR A 522 -36.00 -13.70 -1.24
CA THR A 522 -36.96 -13.11 -2.21
C THR A 522 -36.35 -12.00 -3.07
N ASN A 523 -35.35 -11.26 -2.57
CA ASN A 523 -34.70 -10.19 -3.32
C ASN A 523 -33.26 -10.51 -3.74
N MET A 524 -32.91 -11.79 -3.97
CA MET A 524 -31.52 -12.20 -4.30
C MET A 524 -31.39 -12.83 -5.70
N PRO A 525 -31.56 -12.05 -6.78
CA PRO A 525 -31.55 -12.61 -8.14
C PRO A 525 -30.18 -13.14 -8.59
N LYS A 526 -29.10 -12.74 -7.92
CA LYS A 526 -27.72 -13.12 -8.25
C LYS A 526 -27.21 -14.34 -7.48
N LEU A 527 -28.04 -14.93 -6.60
CA LEU A 527 -27.64 -16.02 -5.72
C LEU A 527 -27.30 -17.28 -6.53
N GLN A 528 -26.10 -17.82 -6.32
CA GLN A 528 -25.57 -18.97 -7.05
C GLN A 528 -25.35 -20.19 -6.17
N ASN A 529 -25.00 -19.97 -4.90
CA ASN A 529 -24.62 -21.05 -4.00
C ASN A 529 -25.18 -20.82 -2.59
N ILE A 530 -25.90 -21.82 -2.09
CA ILE A 530 -26.44 -21.86 -0.73
C ILE A 530 -25.89 -23.11 -0.04
N ASN A 531 -25.30 -22.91 1.14
CA ASN A 531 -24.93 -24.00 2.04
C ASN A 531 -25.49 -23.77 3.43
N LEU A 532 -26.47 -24.60 3.79
CA LEU A 532 -27.16 -24.64 5.08
C LEU A 532 -27.09 -26.04 5.70
N ALA A 533 -26.12 -26.86 5.28
CA ALA A 533 -25.95 -28.21 5.80
C ALA A 533 -25.89 -28.23 7.33
N SER A 534 -26.64 -29.14 7.96
CA SER A 534 -26.73 -29.33 9.40
C SER A 534 -27.18 -28.09 10.18
N SER A 535 -27.90 -27.16 9.54
CA SER A 535 -28.57 -26.07 10.24
C SER A 535 -29.97 -26.47 10.72
N GLU A 536 -30.54 -25.65 11.61
CA GLU A 536 -31.93 -25.83 12.10
C GLU A 536 -33.00 -25.28 11.16
N VAL A 537 -32.68 -25.03 9.88
CA VAL A 537 -33.60 -24.42 8.91
C VAL A 537 -34.84 -25.30 8.70
N LYS A 538 -36.00 -24.71 8.92
CA LYS A 538 -37.34 -25.28 8.75
C LYS A 538 -38.05 -24.73 7.50
N GLU A 539 -37.67 -23.54 7.04
CA GLU A 539 -38.31 -22.86 5.91
C GLU A 539 -37.29 -22.06 5.07
N LEU A 540 -37.40 -22.16 3.74
CA LEU A 540 -36.72 -21.29 2.77
C LEU A 540 -37.74 -20.55 1.93
N LYS A 541 -37.61 -19.23 1.82
CA LYS A 541 -38.45 -18.39 0.96
C LYS A 541 -37.66 -17.80 -0.18
N GLY A 542 -38.33 -17.55 -1.32
CA GLY A 542 -37.79 -16.71 -2.37
C GLY A 542 -36.71 -17.33 -3.27
N LEU A 543 -36.50 -18.65 -3.25
CA LEU A 543 -35.53 -19.32 -4.15
C LEU A 543 -35.80 -19.04 -5.64
N SER A 544 -37.06 -18.79 -6.01
CA SER A 544 -37.45 -18.42 -7.37
C SER A 544 -36.79 -17.14 -7.88
N ALA A 545 -36.44 -16.21 -6.99
CA ALA A 545 -35.78 -14.96 -7.36
C ALA A 545 -34.43 -15.19 -8.04
N ALA A 546 -33.67 -16.17 -7.55
CA ALA A 546 -32.38 -16.55 -8.14
C ALA A 546 -32.54 -17.21 -9.52
N GLY A 547 -33.68 -17.85 -9.79
CA GLY A 547 -33.99 -18.50 -11.05
C GLY A 547 -32.85 -19.43 -11.52
N ALA A 548 -32.43 -19.26 -12.77
CA ALA A 548 -31.35 -20.03 -13.39
C ALA A 548 -29.94 -19.71 -12.85
N ASN A 549 -29.77 -18.67 -12.02
CA ASN A 549 -28.46 -18.34 -11.42
C ASN A 549 -28.10 -19.31 -10.30
N LEU A 550 -29.08 -19.88 -9.59
CA LEU A 550 -28.81 -20.83 -8.51
C LEU A 550 -28.24 -22.14 -9.10
N LYS A 551 -27.00 -22.49 -8.71
CA LYS A 551 -26.25 -23.64 -9.24
C LYS A 551 -26.10 -24.77 -8.24
N ASN A 552 -25.97 -24.45 -6.95
CA ASN A 552 -25.67 -25.43 -5.91
C ASN A 552 -26.49 -25.14 -4.65
N LEU A 553 -27.15 -26.18 -4.14
CA LEU A 553 -28.01 -26.13 -2.97
C LEU A 553 -27.66 -27.29 -2.01
N GLN A 554 -26.98 -26.97 -0.91
CA GLN A 554 -26.58 -27.92 0.13
C GLN A 554 -27.45 -27.74 1.39
N LEU A 555 -28.32 -28.71 1.65
CA LEU A 555 -29.34 -28.69 2.70
C LEU A 555 -29.34 -29.96 3.56
N SER A 556 -28.27 -30.76 3.49
CA SER A 556 -28.16 -32.03 4.22
C SER A 556 -28.45 -31.83 5.71
N ASN A 557 -29.21 -32.71 6.34
CA ASN A 557 -29.55 -32.71 7.77
C ASN A 557 -30.29 -31.46 8.28
N THR A 558 -30.93 -30.68 7.40
CA THR A 558 -31.84 -29.59 7.80
C THR A 558 -33.20 -30.12 8.29
N LYS A 559 -34.06 -29.22 8.81
CA LYS A 559 -35.41 -29.52 9.33
C LYS A 559 -36.53 -29.16 8.35
N LEU A 560 -36.21 -28.97 7.07
CA LEU A 560 -37.16 -28.61 6.04
C LEU A 560 -38.31 -29.62 5.92
N THR A 561 -39.52 -29.10 5.76
CA THR A 561 -40.73 -29.90 5.46
C THR A 561 -41.16 -29.81 4.00
N SER A 562 -40.75 -28.74 3.30
CA SER A 562 -40.96 -28.52 1.88
C SER A 562 -39.74 -27.85 1.25
N LEU A 563 -39.61 -28.01 -0.07
CA LEU A 563 -38.59 -27.35 -0.87
C LEU A 563 -39.15 -27.12 -2.28
N ASP A 564 -39.28 -25.85 -2.68
CA ASP A 564 -39.66 -25.46 -4.04
C ASP A 564 -38.43 -25.00 -4.82
N VAL A 565 -38.08 -25.77 -5.85
CA VAL A 565 -36.99 -25.47 -6.81
C VAL A 565 -37.51 -25.37 -8.25
N SER A 566 -38.83 -25.24 -8.43
CA SER A 566 -39.50 -25.28 -9.74
C SER A 566 -39.01 -24.21 -10.74
N ASN A 567 -38.50 -23.09 -10.23
CA ASN A 567 -37.96 -21.98 -11.02
C ASN A 567 -36.43 -22.00 -11.15
N ASN A 568 -35.74 -22.93 -10.48
CA ASN A 568 -34.28 -22.99 -10.42
C ASN A 568 -33.70 -23.92 -11.49
N THR A 569 -34.02 -23.64 -12.76
CA THR A 569 -33.66 -24.49 -13.91
C THR A 569 -32.16 -24.69 -14.11
N GLY A 570 -31.34 -23.80 -13.52
CA GLY A 570 -29.89 -23.82 -13.59
C GLY A 570 -29.20 -24.65 -12.49
N LEU A 571 -29.94 -25.29 -11.57
CA LEU A 571 -29.36 -26.12 -10.52
C LEU A 571 -28.58 -27.30 -11.12
N THR A 572 -27.34 -27.45 -10.67
CA THR A 572 -26.44 -28.54 -11.06
C THR A 572 -26.26 -29.56 -9.95
N GLU A 573 -26.45 -29.14 -8.69
CA GLU A 573 -26.29 -29.99 -7.51
C GLU A 573 -27.34 -29.64 -6.45
N ILE A 574 -28.02 -30.68 -5.95
CA ILE A 574 -28.93 -30.61 -4.80
C ILE A 574 -28.58 -31.73 -3.83
N ASP A 575 -28.25 -31.36 -2.59
CA ASP A 575 -28.08 -32.30 -1.48
C ASP A 575 -29.13 -32.02 -0.39
N VAL A 576 -30.10 -32.92 -0.25
CA VAL A 576 -31.09 -32.97 0.83
C VAL A 576 -30.95 -34.27 1.64
N TYR A 577 -29.73 -34.80 1.75
CA TYR A 577 -29.41 -35.95 2.56
C TYR A 577 -29.95 -35.80 3.98
N GLY A 578 -30.63 -36.80 4.52
CA GLY A 578 -31.09 -36.77 5.92
C GLY A 578 -32.16 -35.71 6.25
N VAL A 579 -32.76 -35.06 5.25
CA VAL A 579 -33.85 -34.08 5.47
C VAL A 579 -35.16 -34.84 5.73
N LYS A 580 -35.37 -35.21 6.99
CA LYS A 580 -36.46 -36.11 7.40
C LYS A 580 -37.86 -35.52 7.25
N GLY A 581 -38.02 -34.20 7.16
CA GLY A 581 -39.33 -33.55 7.03
C GLY A 581 -39.89 -33.59 5.61
N LEU A 582 -39.05 -33.81 4.60
CA LEU A 582 -39.44 -33.74 3.19
C LEU A 582 -40.27 -34.97 2.80
N THR A 583 -41.45 -34.74 2.21
CA THR A 583 -42.35 -35.80 1.76
C THR A 583 -42.44 -35.92 0.24
N THR A 584 -42.26 -34.81 -0.46
CA THR A 584 -42.19 -34.72 -1.91
C THR A 584 -41.01 -33.84 -2.32
N LEU A 585 -40.40 -34.13 -3.46
CA LEU A 585 -39.41 -33.26 -4.09
C LEU A 585 -39.69 -33.22 -5.59
N ASP A 586 -39.96 -32.03 -6.11
CA ASP A 586 -40.15 -31.82 -7.55
C ASP A 586 -38.91 -31.15 -8.15
N VAL A 587 -38.17 -31.91 -8.96
CA VAL A 587 -37.01 -31.41 -9.69
C VAL A 587 -37.26 -31.40 -11.20
N THR A 588 -38.51 -31.54 -11.66
CA THR A 588 -38.84 -31.70 -13.09
C THR A 588 -38.22 -30.64 -14.00
N ASN A 589 -38.14 -29.39 -13.51
CA ASN A 589 -37.59 -28.26 -14.25
C ASN A 589 -36.07 -28.04 -14.07
N CYS A 590 -35.42 -28.77 -13.15
CA CYS A 590 -33.99 -28.67 -12.89
C CYS A 590 -33.18 -29.49 -13.93
N VAL A 591 -33.30 -29.10 -15.21
CA VAL A 591 -32.77 -29.86 -16.36
C VAL A 591 -31.24 -29.91 -16.40
N GLU A 592 -30.57 -28.99 -15.70
CA GLU A 592 -29.11 -28.88 -15.60
C GLU A 592 -28.49 -29.76 -14.50
N LEU A 593 -29.29 -30.54 -13.77
CA LEU A 593 -28.80 -31.37 -12.66
C LEU A 593 -27.73 -32.37 -13.13
N ILE A 594 -26.60 -32.36 -12.42
CA ILE A 594 -25.48 -33.29 -12.56
C ILE A 594 -25.48 -34.27 -11.40
N LYS A 595 -25.83 -33.80 -10.19
CA LYS A 595 -25.87 -34.58 -8.95
C LYS A 595 -27.14 -34.31 -8.16
N LEU A 596 -27.80 -35.38 -7.71
CA LEU A 596 -28.95 -35.29 -6.80
C LEU A 596 -28.78 -36.32 -5.68
N ARG A 597 -28.76 -35.84 -4.44
CA ARG A 597 -28.69 -36.68 -3.24
C ARG A 597 -29.88 -36.38 -2.33
N THR A 598 -30.75 -37.37 -2.15
CA THR A 598 -31.89 -37.35 -1.23
C THR A 598 -31.80 -38.44 -0.16
N SER A 599 -30.69 -39.16 -0.12
CA SER A 599 -30.55 -40.35 0.72
C SER A 599 -30.85 -40.05 2.18
N LEU A 600 -31.51 -40.97 2.88
CA LEU A 600 -31.95 -40.81 4.27
C LEU A 600 -32.97 -39.67 4.51
N ALA A 601 -33.55 -39.06 3.47
CA ALA A 601 -34.79 -38.28 3.58
C ALA A 601 -35.95 -39.24 3.85
N SER A 602 -36.02 -39.76 5.08
CA SER A 602 -36.77 -40.96 5.45
C SER A 602 -38.29 -40.85 5.31
N ASN A 603 -38.83 -39.68 4.97
CA ASN A 603 -40.25 -39.48 4.70
C ASN A 603 -40.57 -39.14 3.25
N LEU A 604 -39.56 -39.09 2.36
CA LEU A 604 -39.70 -38.77 0.94
C LEU A 604 -40.39 -39.92 0.20
N ARG A 605 -41.66 -39.71 -0.17
CA ARG A 605 -42.52 -40.70 -0.85
C ARG A 605 -42.64 -40.45 -2.35
N GLU A 606 -42.43 -39.22 -2.78
CA GLU A 606 -42.55 -38.82 -4.19
C GLU A 606 -41.33 -38.00 -4.61
N LEU A 607 -40.67 -38.43 -5.69
CA LEU A 607 -39.61 -37.69 -6.36
C LEU A 607 -40.02 -37.48 -7.82
N LYS A 608 -40.43 -36.26 -8.17
CA LYS A 608 -40.83 -35.94 -9.54
C LYS A 608 -39.60 -35.56 -10.35
N LEU A 609 -39.35 -36.35 -11.39
CA LEU A 609 -38.17 -36.25 -12.24
C LEU A 609 -38.56 -35.81 -13.65
N GLY A 610 -37.72 -34.96 -14.24
CA GLY A 610 -37.87 -34.47 -15.61
C GLY A 610 -36.97 -35.22 -16.58
N ASN A 611 -36.52 -34.51 -17.62
CA ASN A 611 -35.52 -35.03 -18.56
C ASN A 611 -34.11 -34.60 -18.13
N HIS A 612 -33.52 -35.32 -17.16
CA HIS A 612 -32.19 -34.99 -16.62
C HIS A 612 -31.06 -35.63 -17.42
N THR A 613 -30.87 -35.18 -18.68
CA THR A 613 -29.85 -35.73 -19.58
C THR A 613 -28.41 -35.54 -19.07
N LYS A 614 -28.17 -34.54 -18.21
CA LYS A 614 -26.86 -34.23 -17.61
C LYS A 614 -26.58 -34.95 -16.29
N LEU A 615 -27.56 -35.66 -15.74
CA LEU A 615 -27.43 -36.31 -14.43
C LEU A 615 -26.45 -37.47 -14.52
N THR A 616 -25.43 -37.44 -13.68
CA THR A 616 -24.38 -38.47 -13.59
C THR A 616 -24.47 -39.27 -12.29
N GLU A 617 -25.02 -38.66 -11.24
CA GLU A 617 -25.11 -39.23 -9.90
C GLU A 617 -26.50 -39.00 -9.29
N LEU A 618 -27.17 -40.09 -8.93
CA LEU A 618 -28.48 -40.08 -8.27
C LEU A 618 -28.45 -40.99 -7.04
N LYS A 619 -28.59 -40.42 -5.85
CA LYS A 619 -28.62 -41.15 -4.58
C LYS A 619 -29.93 -40.93 -3.83
N VAL A 620 -30.82 -41.92 -3.83
CA VAL A 620 -32.17 -41.86 -3.25
C VAL A 620 -32.43 -42.98 -2.22
N ALA A 621 -31.39 -43.66 -1.75
CA ALA A 621 -31.50 -44.76 -0.80
C ALA A 621 -32.10 -44.33 0.56
N HIS A 622 -32.74 -45.25 1.27
CA HIS A 622 -33.33 -44.97 2.60
C HIS A 622 -34.42 -43.89 2.63
N CYS A 623 -35.19 -43.78 1.54
CA CYS A 623 -36.39 -42.95 1.44
C CYS A 623 -37.67 -43.81 1.60
N LYS A 624 -38.78 -43.42 0.95
CA LYS A 624 -40.06 -44.17 0.85
C LYS A 624 -40.55 -44.27 -0.60
N LEU A 625 -39.63 -44.34 -1.55
CA LEU A 625 -39.94 -44.42 -2.98
C LEU A 625 -40.32 -45.86 -3.36
N THR A 626 -41.34 -46.03 -4.19
CA THR A 626 -41.78 -47.36 -4.67
C THR A 626 -41.36 -47.64 -6.10
N GLU A 627 -41.16 -46.59 -6.91
CA GLU A 627 -40.77 -46.68 -8.31
C GLU A 627 -39.85 -45.52 -8.69
N LEU A 628 -38.92 -45.79 -9.62
CA LEU A 628 -38.03 -44.81 -10.22
C LEU A 628 -37.85 -45.11 -11.71
N ASP A 629 -38.18 -44.16 -12.59
CA ASP A 629 -37.91 -44.28 -14.02
C ASP A 629 -36.67 -43.44 -14.40
N ILE A 630 -35.58 -44.11 -14.75
CA ILE A 630 -34.31 -43.48 -15.12
C ILE A 630 -34.04 -43.50 -16.62
N ARG A 631 -34.98 -43.98 -17.45
CA ARG A 631 -34.74 -44.16 -18.91
C ARG A 631 -34.36 -42.87 -19.64
N LYS A 632 -34.72 -41.71 -19.08
CA LYS A 632 -34.37 -40.38 -19.62
C LYS A 632 -32.97 -39.89 -19.20
N PHE A 633 -32.26 -40.56 -18.29
CA PHE A 633 -30.97 -40.12 -17.75
C PHE A 633 -29.81 -40.80 -18.47
N GLN A 634 -29.53 -40.35 -19.69
CA GLN A 634 -28.59 -41.01 -20.61
C GLN A 634 -27.15 -41.07 -20.09
N ASN A 635 -26.76 -40.12 -19.22
CA ASN A 635 -25.40 -40.00 -18.67
C ASN A 635 -25.27 -40.51 -17.22
N LEU A 636 -26.31 -41.17 -16.68
CA LEU A 636 -26.27 -41.65 -15.30
C LEU A 636 -25.25 -42.79 -15.17
N ASN A 637 -24.31 -42.62 -14.25
CA ASN A 637 -23.23 -43.58 -13.99
C ASN A 637 -23.25 -44.10 -12.55
N ILE A 638 -23.81 -43.34 -11.61
CA ILE A 638 -23.96 -43.74 -10.20
C ILE A 638 -25.44 -43.70 -9.83
N LEU A 639 -25.97 -44.84 -9.38
CA LEU A 639 -27.31 -44.95 -8.82
C LEU A 639 -27.27 -45.74 -7.51
N TYR A 640 -27.79 -45.13 -6.44
CA TYR A 640 -28.09 -45.82 -5.18
C TYR A 640 -29.53 -45.57 -4.79
N ALA A 641 -30.37 -46.60 -4.91
CA ALA A 641 -31.82 -46.50 -4.70
C ALA A 641 -32.34 -47.52 -3.67
N GLY A 642 -31.46 -48.34 -3.10
CA GLY A 642 -31.86 -49.43 -2.23
C GLY A 642 -32.41 -49.01 -0.87
N SER A 643 -32.82 -50.02 -0.11
CA SER A 643 -33.17 -49.90 1.31
C SER A 643 -34.22 -48.82 1.61
N GLN A 644 -35.24 -48.70 0.76
CA GLN A 644 -36.42 -47.88 1.06
C GLN A 644 -37.09 -48.38 2.37
N GLN A 645 -37.79 -47.52 3.13
CA GLN A 645 -38.25 -47.90 4.48
C GLN A 645 -39.12 -49.18 4.52
N PRO A 646 -39.02 -50.01 5.58
CA PRO A 646 -39.66 -51.33 5.64
C PRO A 646 -41.14 -51.28 6.11
N ASN A 647 -42.00 -52.05 5.45
CA ASN A 647 -43.34 -52.43 5.94
C ASN A 647 -43.48 -53.96 6.14
N GLY A 648 -42.39 -54.64 6.51
CA GLY A 648 -42.40 -56.03 6.95
C GLY A 648 -42.09 -57.03 5.83
N PHE A 649 -40.79 -57.22 5.55
CA PHE A 649 -40.18 -58.12 4.56
C PHE A 649 -40.03 -57.52 3.14
N LEU A 650 -38.82 -56.99 2.85
CA LEU A 650 -38.27 -56.67 1.51
C LEU A 650 -38.87 -55.43 0.81
N ALA A 651 -38.58 -54.20 1.27
CA ALA A 651 -39.02 -52.99 0.58
C ALA A 651 -38.31 -52.84 -0.79
N ASN A 652 -38.98 -53.32 -1.84
CA ASN A 652 -38.44 -53.39 -3.18
C ASN A 652 -38.87 -52.20 -4.04
N ILE A 653 -37.97 -51.23 -4.24
CA ILE A 653 -38.18 -50.19 -5.26
C ILE A 653 -38.08 -50.82 -6.64
N VAL A 654 -38.98 -50.46 -7.55
CA VAL A 654 -38.87 -50.82 -8.97
C VAL A 654 -38.09 -49.73 -9.69
N VAL A 655 -36.96 -50.07 -10.32
CA VAL A 655 -36.19 -49.14 -11.15
C VAL A 655 -36.32 -49.54 -12.61
N LYS A 656 -36.94 -48.67 -13.42
CA LYS A 656 -37.04 -48.82 -14.88
C LYS A 656 -35.84 -48.19 -15.58
N MET A 657 -35.16 -48.95 -16.42
CA MET A 657 -33.94 -48.52 -17.12
C MET A 657 -33.77 -49.24 -18.46
N THR A 658 -32.95 -48.69 -19.36
CA THR A 658 -32.59 -49.36 -20.61
C THR A 658 -31.52 -50.44 -20.40
N ALA A 659 -31.38 -51.38 -21.33
CA ALA A 659 -30.34 -52.41 -21.27
C ALA A 659 -28.92 -51.82 -21.15
N ALA A 660 -28.63 -50.75 -21.91
CA ALA A 660 -27.35 -50.05 -21.86
C ALA A 660 -27.09 -49.38 -20.50
N GLN A 661 -28.12 -48.83 -19.86
CA GLN A 661 -28.02 -48.29 -18.50
C GLN A 661 -27.77 -49.39 -17.47
N LYS A 662 -28.46 -50.53 -17.56
CA LYS A 662 -28.25 -51.69 -16.66
C LYS A 662 -26.78 -52.13 -16.69
N THR A 663 -26.25 -52.41 -17.89
CA THR A 663 -24.85 -52.81 -18.07
C THR A 663 -23.88 -51.79 -17.48
N ARG A 664 -24.13 -50.49 -17.70
CA ARG A 664 -23.26 -49.42 -17.20
C ARG A 664 -23.28 -49.31 -15.67
N LEU A 665 -24.46 -49.35 -15.06
CA LEU A 665 -24.62 -49.22 -13.61
C LEU A 665 -24.07 -50.46 -12.89
N GLU A 666 -24.25 -51.66 -13.47
CA GLU A 666 -23.68 -52.90 -12.93
C GLU A 666 -22.14 -52.92 -12.95
N ALA A 667 -21.52 -52.24 -13.93
CA ALA A 667 -20.06 -52.11 -13.98
C ALA A 667 -19.49 -51.24 -12.85
N VAL A 668 -20.30 -50.35 -12.25
CA VAL A 668 -19.91 -49.56 -11.08
C VAL A 668 -20.19 -50.34 -9.80
N LYS A 669 -21.42 -50.81 -9.62
CA LYS A 669 -21.81 -51.66 -8.48
C LYS A 669 -23.00 -52.54 -8.87
N PRO A 670 -22.85 -53.88 -8.91
CA PRO A 670 -23.92 -54.78 -9.33
C PRO A 670 -25.19 -54.62 -8.48
N PHE A 671 -26.36 -54.65 -9.12
CA PHE A 671 -27.64 -54.75 -8.42
C PHE A 671 -27.80 -56.16 -7.85
N VAL A 672 -27.98 -56.26 -6.52
CA VAL A 672 -28.43 -57.52 -5.90
C VAL A 672 -29.95 -57.53 -5.97
N GLU A 673 -30.49 -58.02 -7.08
CA GLU A 673 -31.93 -57.93 -7.36
C GLU A 673 -32.77 -58.52 -6.22
N SER A 674 -33.64 -57.68 -5.63
CA SER A 674 -34.52 -58.04 -4.51
C SER A 674 -33.82 -58.68 -3.30
N GLY A 675 -32.50 -58.48 -3.16
CA GLY A 675 -31.66 -59.08 -2.12
C GLY A 675 -30.80 -58.05 -1.39
N ASN A 676 -30.01 -58.52 -0.44
CA ASN A 676 -29.19 -57.67 0.41
C ASN A 676 -27.77 -57.53 -0.14
N ASP A 677 -27.30 -56.30 -0.36
CA ASP A 677 -25.90 -56.02 -0.60
C ASP A 677 -25.13 -55.82 0.73
N PRO A 678 -23.78 -55.84 0.72
CA PRO A 678 -22.97 -55.65 1.94
C PRO A 678 -23.11 -54.27 2.61
N HIS A 679 -23.82 -53.34 1.98
CA HIS A 679 -23.94 -51.94 2.38
C HIS A 679 -25.39 -51.53 2.68
N ALA A 680 -26.27 -52.49 2.96
CA ALA A 680 -27.70 -52.28 3.20
C ALA A 680 -28.06 -51.11 4.12
N THR A 681 -27.20 -50.80 5.11
CA THR A 681 -27.37 -49.73 6.10
C THR A 681 -26.67 -48.41 5.73
N SER A 682 -25.94 -48.36 4.61
CA SER A 682 -25.26 -47.18 4.08
C SER A 682 -26.11 -46.51 3.00
N GLU A 683 -25.83 -45.24 2.69
CA GLU A 683 -26.47 -44.52 1.58
C GLU A 683 -26.11 -45.11 0.21
N ASP A 684 -24.95 -45.76 0.09
CA ASP A 684 -24.46 -46.31 -1.17
C ASP A 684 -24.97 -47.74 -1.41
N THR A 685 -26.27 -47.97 -1.20
CA THR A 685 -26.89 -49.30 -1.30
C THR A 685 -27.86 -49.41 -2.47
N ASN A 686 -27.90 -50.59 -3.06
CA ASN A 686 -28.89 -51.07 -4.02
C ASN A 686 -29.59 -52.34 -3.50
N SER A 687 -29.57 -52.57 -2.19
CA SER A 687 -30.33 -53.65 -1.57
C SER A 687 -31.82 -53.50 -1.87
N TRP A 688 -32.48 -54.60 -2.22
CA TRP A 688 -33.90 -54.64 -2.52
C TRP A 688 -34.29 -53.71 -3.69
N VAL A 689 -33.44 -53.61 -4.72
CA VAL A 689 -33.81 -52.96 -5.98
C VAL A 689 -34.29 -54.02 -6.95
N LYS A 690 -35.50 -53.87 -7.50
CA LYS A 690 -35.99 -54.66 -8.64
C LYS A 690 -35.77 -53.88 -9.92
N VAL A 691 -34.94 -54.39 -10.82
CA VAL A 691 -34.68 -53.76 -12.12
C VAL A 691 -35.69 -54.25 -13.16
N VAL A 692 -36.30 -53.32 -13.88
CA VAL A 692 -37.14 -53.60 -15.06
C VAL A 692 -36.46 -52.98 -16.27
N VAL A 693 -36.07 -53.83 -17.22
CA VAL A 693 -35.43 -53.39 -18.47
C VAL A 693 -36.50 -53.21 -19.53
N GLU A 694 -36.71 -51.99 -19.98
CA GLU A 694 -37.70 -51.58 -20.99
C GLU A 694 -37.10 -50.66 -22.05
#